data_AF-A0ABD1QX92-F1
#
_entry.id   AF-A0ABD1QX92-F1
#
_cell.length_a   1.000
_cell.length_b   1.000
_cell.length_c   1.000
_cell.angle_alpha   90.00
_cell.angle_beta   90.00
_cell.angle_gamma   90.00
#
_symmetry.space_group_name_H-M   'P 1'
#
loop_
_entity.id
_entity.type
_entity.pdbx_description
1 polymer ?
#
loop_
_entity_poly.entity_id
_entity_poly.type
_entity_poly.pdbx_seq_one_letter_code
_entity_poly.pdbx_strand_id
1 'polypeptide(L)'
;MGSSCATYSILLFFLIVLNAVYQSSAIEIEESQTALLFVNSSEASAKKIPESLFGIFFEEINHAGAGGLWAELVSNRGFEAGGPNTPSNIDPWSIIGDESSLVVSTERSSSFARNKIALRMEVLCDNEGTRICPAGGVGIFNPGFWGMNVEQGKTYKLVLYVRSEGSIDLSVSLTGSNGLQTLATAKIKASDVSNWTKMEVLLHAQGTDAKSRLQFTTTRKGVVWFDQVSLMPTDTYKGHGFRNDLFEMLKDLRPGFIRFPGGCFVEGEWLRNAFRWKETVGPWEERPGHFGDVWHYWTDDGIGHFEFLQLAEDLGAAPVWVFNNGVSHNDQVDTSSVLPFVQEILDGIEFARGDPQSKWGSLRAAMGHPEPFVLRYVAVGNEDCGKKNYIGNYLKFYNAIKNAYPDIKIISNCDGSSQPLNHPADMYDYHIYTSANSMFSSAQKFDKVSRNGPKAFVSEYAVTGNDAGQGSLLAALAEAGFVIGLEKNCDAVEMASYAPLFVNTNDKTWSPDAIVFDSSQMYGTPSYWMQHFFKESNGATLLNSTLQSNSSSNLIASAIIWKDSEDSKEYLRIKVVNFGNNSVTLKIFIDGLELDSVPPSGLTKTELTSSNLMDENSFQAPKKVMPVTSSMEDAGGKMDIVLSPHSFTRFDLLMKSNNIRIQGSDNKEEEERTREQKAKALAKLEELNRRTKAGEAGTQKAERTQGTQNAETTQVIDVIKGEQEESCALAEHATVDLKFEAPGPTLVSEFGVVSQDRESGRRPETWGERSPLRASEKGGEKSPPFCPDFGWGVGWVGWVG
;
A
#
# COMPACT_ATOMS: atom_id res chain seq x y z
N MET A 1 45.15 -7.70 74.40
CA MET A 1 44.38 -7.64 73.13
C MET A 1 43.32 -8.73 73.18
N GLY A 2 42.10 -8.48 72.69
CA GLY A 2 41.05 -9.52 72.60
C GLY A 2 39.83 -9.34 73.53
N SER A 3 39.11 -8.22 73.44
CA SER A 3 37.72 -8.11 73.94
C SER A 3 36.96 -6.94 73.29
N SER A 4 37.03 -6.81 71.96
CA SER A 4 36.35 -5.72 71.20
C SER A 4 35.74 -6.17 69.87
N CYS A 5 36.23 -7.26 69.24
CA CYS A 5 35.66 -7.76 67.98
C CYS A 5 34.28 -8.45 68.12
N ALA A 6 33.93 -8.98 69.29
CA ALA A 6 32.71 -9.77 69.48
C ALA A 6 31.44 -8.90 69.43
N THR A 7 31.45 -7.72 70.07
CA THR A 7 30.30 -6.82 70.15
C THR A 7 29.95 -6.18 68.81
N TYR A 8 30.95 -5.76 68.04
CA TYR A 8 30.74 -5.25 66.68
C TYR A 8 30.20 -6.31 65.72
N SER A 9 30.67 -7.56 65.83
CA SER A 9 30.16 -8.65 64.97
C SER A 9 28.69 -8.97 65.25
N ILE A 10 28.26 -8.94 66.52
CA ILE A 10 26.86 -9.17 66.91
C ILE A 10 25.95 -8.04 66.44
N LEU A 11 26.39 -6.77 66.55
CA LEU A 11 25.63 -5.63 66.05
C LEU A 11 25.49 -5.65 64.51
N LEU A 12 26.56 -6.01 63.80
CA LEU A 12 26.52 -6.15 62.34
C LEU A 12 25.58 -7.28 61.92
N PHE A 13 25.61 -8.42 62.63
CA PHE A 13 24.70 -9.54 62.37
C PHE A 13 23.24 -9.16 62.64
N PHE A 14 22.95 -8.41 63.72
CA PHE A 14 21.61 -7.89 63.98
C PHE A 14 21.13 -6.90 62.91
N LEU A 15 22.01 -6.02 62.40
CA LEU A 15 21.67 -5.09 61.31
C LEU A 15 21.45 -5.80 59.97
N ILE A 16 22.23 -6.85 59.68
CA ILE A 16 22.04 -7.69 58.48
C ILE A 16 20.75 -8.51 58.59
N VAL A 17 20.45 -9.08 59.76
CA VAL A 17 19.19 -9.80 59.99
C VAL A 17 17.98 -8.86 59.97
N LEU A 18 18.06 -7.65 60.52
CA LEU A 18 16.98 -6.65 60.39
C LEU A 18 16.74 -6.26 58.93
N ASN A 19 17.81 -6.03 58.14
CA ASN A 19 17.66 -5.75 56.70
C ASN A 19 17.10 -6.95 55.93
N ALA A 20 17.52 -8.18 56.25
CA ALA A 20 16.97 -9.40 55.65
C ALA A 20 15.49 -9.62 56.01
N VAL A 21 15.08 -9.29 57.23
CA VAL A 21 13.67 -9.34 57.67
C VAL A 21 12.84 -8.23 57.02
N TYR A 22 13.39 -7.03 56.82
CA TYR A 22 12.73 -5.98 56.03
C TYR A 22 12.61 -6.38 54.54
N GLN A 23 13.63 -6.99 53.95
CA GLN A 23 13.57 -7.50 52.57
C GLN A 23 12.70 -8.76 52.39
N SER A 24 12.35 -9.48 53.46
CA SER A 24 11.43 -10.63 53.41
C SER A 24 10.03 -10.33 53.97
N SER A 25 9.79 -9.10 54.43
CA SER A 25 8.46 -8.63 54.87
C SER A 25 7.90 -7.49 53.99
N ALA A 26 8.66 -7.03 52.99
CA ALA A 26 8.12 -6.27 51.87
C ALA A 26 7.32 -7.19 50.94
N ILE A 27 6.19 -7.69 51.44
CA ILE A 27 5.05 -7.94 50.56
C ILE A 27 4.65 -6.53 50.10
N GLU A 28 5.12 -6.14 48.91
CA GLU A 28 4.41 -5.14 48.14
C GLU A 28 3.00 -5.69 47.97
N ILE A 29 2.06 -5.09 48.70
CA ILE A 29 0.66 -5.24 48.40
C ILE A 29 0.52 -4.57 47.03
N GLU A 30 0.51 -5.36 45.95
CA GLU A 30 0.00 -4.91 44.67
C GLU A 30 -1.41 -4.39 44.95
N GLU A 31 -1.54 -3.07 45.03
CA GLU A 31 -2.82 -2.41 45.19
C GLU A 31 -3.56 -2.60 43.86
N SER A 32 -4.33 -3.70 43.78
CA SER A 32 -4.89 -4.21 42.53
C SER A 32 -5.79 -3.16 41.89
N GLN A 33 -5.24 -2.43 40.92
CA GLN A 33 -5.93 -1.30 40.33
C GLN A 33 -7.21 -1.81 39.68
N THR A 34 -8.34 -1.30 40.16
CA THR A 34 -9.66 -1.71 39.68
C THR A 34 -10.22 -0.64 38.77
N ALA A 35 -10.65 -1.04 37.58
CA ALA A 35 -11.35 -0.20 36.63
C ALA A 35 -12.72 -0.78 36.32
N LEU A 36 -13.71 0.06 36.00
CA LEU A 36 -15.06 -0.33 35.63
C LEU A 36 -15.30 0.10 34.18
N LEU A 37 -15.73 -0.82 33.32
CA LEU A 37 -16.15 -0.52 31.95
C LEU A 37 -17.65 -0.79 31.80
N PHE A 38 -18.42 0.28 31.59
CA PHE A 38 -19.83 0.19 31.27
C PHE A 38 -20.01 0.24 29.76
N VAL A 39 -20.64 -0.78 29.17
CA VAL A 39 -20.97 -0.86 27.74
C VAL A 39 -22.48 -0.83 27.60
N ASN A 40 -23.01 0.17 26.89
CA ASN A 40 -24.43 0.25 26.55
C ASN A 40 -24.64 -0.34 25.15
N SER A 41 -25.41 -1.42 25.07
CA SER A 41 -25.73 -2.11 23.80
C SER A 41 -27.05 -1.70 23.16
N SER A 42 -27.76 -0.71 23.71
CA SER A 42 -29.01 -0.21 23.14
C SER A 42 -28.78 0.51 21.80
N GLU A 43 -29.61 0.19 20.80
CA GLU A 43 -29.55 0.75 19.44
C GLU A 43 -29.56 2.28 19.43
N ALA A 44 -30.29 2.92 20.36
CA ALA A 44 -30.39 4.37 20.47
C ALA A 44 -29.07 5.07 20.84
N SER A 45 -28.06 4.32 21.30
CA SER A 45 -26.73 4.83 21.66
C SER A 45 -25.63 4.44 20.67
N ALA A 46 -25.96 3.66 19.65
CA ALA A 46 -25.02 3.06 18.72
C ALA A 46 -24.69 3.99 17.53
N LYS A 47 -23.44 3.96 17.05
CA LYS A 47 -22.99 4.65 15.83
C LYS A 47 -22.49 3.65 14.80
N LYS A 48 -22.81 3.86 13.52
CA LYS A 48 -22.22 3.08 12.42
C LYS A 48 -20.80 3.60 12.13
N ILE A 49 -19.80 2.73 12.21
CA ILE A 49 -18.43 3.02 11.79
C ILE A 49 -18.38 3.01 10.24
N PRO A 50 -17.69 3.96 9.59
CA PRO A 50 -17.45 3.90 8.15
C PRO A 50 -16.81 2.58 7.70
N GLU A 51 -17.18 2.10 6.51
CA GLU A 51 -16.52 0.94 5.89
C GLU A 51 -15.05 1.22 5.53
N SER A 52 -14.67 2.50 5.48
CA SER A 52 -13.33 2.99 5.20
C SER A 52 -12.52 3.42 6.43
N LEU A 53 -12.97 3.17 7.67
CA LEU A 53 -12.30 3.79 8.83
C LEU A 53 -10.82 3.41 8.93
N PHE A 54 -10.46 2.16 8.66
CA PHE A 54 -9.09 1.67 8.70
C PHE A 54 -8.64 1.13 7.36
N GLY A 55 -7.49 1.58 6.89
CA GLY A 55 -6.88 1.18 5.62
C GLY A 55 -5.37 1.26 5.68
N ILE A 56 -4.73 1.19 4.52
CA ILE A 56 -3.27 1.19 4.38
C ILE A 56 -2.77 2.40 3.59
N PHE A 57 -1.57 2.84 3.91
CA PHE A 57 -0.84 3.87 3.19
C PHE A 57 0.30 3.24 2.37
N PHE A 58 0.49 3.69 1.14
CA PHE A 58 1.60 3.28 0.30
C PHE A 58 2.27 4.49 -0.36
N GLU A 59 3.60 4.56 -0.23
CA GLU A 59 4.49 5.33 -1.08
C GLU A 59 5.74 4.50 -1.40
N GLU A 60 6.52 4.89 -2.41
CA GLU A 60 7.78 4.23 -2.77
C GLU A 60 8.93 4.70 -1.85
N ILE A 61 8.82 4.34 -0.57
CA ILE A 61 9.83 4.52 0.49
C ILE A 61 10.43 3.16 0.84
N ASN A 62 11.69 3.10 1.30
CA ASN A 62 12.30 1.88 1.85
C ASN A 62 12.19 0.63 0.93
N HIS A 63 12.16 0.82 -0.40
CA HIS A 63 11.89 -0.23 -1.41
C HIS A 63 10.52 -0.92 -1.29
N ALA A 64 9.49 -0.19 -0.84
CA ALA A 64 8.13 -0.73 -0.65
C ALA A 64 7.53 -1.37 -1.91
N GLY A 65 7.78 -0.82 -3.10
CA GLY A 65 7.36 -1.37 -4.38
C GLY A 65 8.54 -1.97 -5.13
N ALA A 66 9.48 -1.13 -5.58
CA ALA A 66 10.65 -1.53 -6.34
C ALA A 66 11.65 -2.34 -5.49
N GLY A 67 11.56 -3.67 -5.57
CA GLY A 67 12.32 -4.60 -4.72
C GLY A 67 11.56 -5.08 -3.48
N GLY A 68 10.29 -4.69 -3.35
CA GLY A 68 9.35 -5.09 -2.31
C GLY A 68 8.12 -5.75 -2.89
N LEU A 69 6.98 -5.05 -2.88
CA LEU A 69 5.68 -5.57 -3.31
C LEU A 69 5.65 -5.90 -4.81
N TRP A 70 6.46 -5.24 -5.64
CA TRP A 70 6.60 -5.58 -7.06
C TRP A 70 7.54 -6.75 -7.24
N ALA A 71 7.10 -7.80 -7.96
CA ALA A 71 7.88 -9.03 -8.11
C ALA A 71 8.96 -8.99 -9.22
N GLU A 72 9.33 -7.80 -9.70
CA GLU A 72 10.52 -7.62 -10.55
C GLU A 72 11.77 -7.94 -9.73
N LEU A 73 12.58 -8.89 -10.21
CA LEU A 73 13.81 -9.28 -9.53
C LEU A 73 15.01 -8.45 -9.98
N VAL A 74 14.98 -7.85 -11.18
CA VAL A 74 16.11 -7.11 -11.75
C VAL A 74 16.10 -5.65 -11.32
N SER A 75 17.09 -5.26 -10.51
CA SER A 75 17.32 -3.84 -10.19
C SER A 75 18.04 -3.14 -11.36
N ASN A 76 17.69 -1.88 -11.64
CA ASN A 76 18.15 -1.12 -12.81
C ASN A 76 17.98 -1.89 -14.14
N ARG A 77 16.76 -2.40 -14.39
CA ARG A 77 16.44 -3.23 -15.58
C ARG A 77 16.59 -2.52 -16.94
N GLY A 78 16.38 -1.20 -16.97
CA GLY A 78 16.47 -0.38 -18.18
C GLY A 78 17.78 0.41 -18.31
N PHE A 79 18.73 0.26 -17.38
CA PHE A 79 20.00 1.01 -17.35
C PHE A 79 19.86 2.54 -17.26
N GLU A 80 18.67 3.07 -16.99
CA GLU A 80 18.40 4.51 -16.86
C GLU A 80 18.91 5.10 -15.53
N ALA A 81 19.14 4.27 -14.50
CA ALA A 81 19.56 4.75 -13.19
C ALA A 81 20.93 5.47 -13.26
N GLY A 82 20.91 6.78 -13.02
CA GLY A 82 22.11 7.65 -12.96
C GLY A 82 22.36 8.30 -11.59
N GLY A 83 21.56 7.95 -10.58
CA GLY A 83 21.56 8.62 -9.28
C GLY A 83 21.22 10.13 -9.36
N PRO A 84 21.59 10.93 -8.34
CA PRO A 84 21.24 12.35 -8.28
C PRO A 84 21.99 13.23 -9.30
N ASN A 85 23.05 12.72 -9.93
CA ASN A 85 23.83 13.42 -10.94
C ASN A 85 24.20 12.45 -12.08
N THR A 86 23.32 12.35 -13.07
CA THR A 86 23.57 11.68 -14.37
C THR A 86 24.96 12.03 -14.95
N PRO A 87 25.59 11.11 -15.72
CA PRO A 87 24.97 10.07 -16.55
C PRO A 87 24.59 8.77 -15.84
N SER A 88 23.70 8.03 -16.50
CA SER A 88 23.36 6.62 -16.23
C SER A 88 24.59 5.75 -15.98
N ASN A 89 24.51 4.84 -15.02
CA ASN A 89 25.52 3.84 -14.76
C ASN A 89 24.94 2.41 -14.89
N ILE A 90 25.79 1.40 -14.76
CA ILE A 90 25.36 0.00 -14.80
C ILE A 90 25.00 -0.55 -13.41
N ASP A 91 25.13 0.20 -12.31
CA ASP A 91 24.90 -0.33 -10.96
C ASP A 91 23.43 -0.79 -10.79
N PRO A 92 23.13 -1.93 -10.14
CA PRO A 92 24.05 -2.84 -9.44
C PRO A 92 24.63 -3.97 -10.33
N TRP A 93 24.54 -3.86 -11.66
CA TRP A 93 25.15 -4.83 -12.57
C TRP A 93 26.68 -4.81 -12.47
N SER A 94 27.27 -6.00 -12.56
CA SER A 94 28.70 -6.23 -12.39
C SER A 94 29.27 -7.20 -13.41
N ILE A 95 30.58 -7.11 -13.65
CA ILE A 95 31.29 -7.89 -14.67
C ILE A 95 31.62 -9.32 -14.18
N ILE A 96 31.50 -10.29 -15.08
CA ILE A 96 32.08 -11.64 -14.97
C ILE A 96 33.26 -11.70 -15.95
N GLY A 97 34.49 -11.64 -15.42
CA GLY A 97 35.72 -11.56 -16.21
C GLY A 97 36.58 -10.36 -15.80
N ASP A 98 37.48 -9.96 -16.68
CA ASP A 98 38.35 -8.78 -16.53
C ASP A 98 38.52 -7.99 -17.84
N GLU A 99 39.17 -6.82 -17.77
CA GLU A 99 39.41 -5.92 -18.91
C GLU A 99 40.20 -6.54 -20.08
N SER A 100 40.90 -7.66 -19.87
CA SER A 100 41.57 -8.38 -20.98
C SER A 100 40.60 -9.16 -21.86
N SER A 101 39.42 -9.48 -21.29
CA SER A 101 38.40 -10.38 -21.81
C SER A 101 37.07 -9.70 -22.15
N LEU A 102 36.74 -8.59 -21.49
CA LEU A 102 35.46 -7.90 -21.61
C LEU A 102 35.59 -6.39 -21.37
N VAL A 103 34.83 -5.58 -22.12
CA VAL A 103 34.54 -4.16 -21.82
C VAL A 103 33.04 -3.96 -21.72
N VAL A 104 32.56 -3.25 -20.69
CA VAL A 104 31.14 -2.93 -20.50
C VAL A 104 30.97 -1.43 -20.33
N SER A 105 29.95 -0.87 -20.98
CA SER A 105 29.58 0.55 -20.90
C SER A 105 28.08 0.75 -21.13
N THR A 106 27.55 1.94 -20.83
CA THR A 106 26.21 2.38 -21.25
C THR A 106 26.28 3.22 -22.53
N GLU A 107 25.32 3.07 -23.42
CA GLU A 107 25.19 3.88 -24.64
C GLU A 107 23.76 4.38 -24.85
N ARG A 108 23.60 5.54 -25.49
CA ARG A 108 22.28 6.11 -25.84
C ARG A 108 21.74 5.48 -27.13
N SER A 109 21.62 4.15 -27.16
CA SER A 109 21.36 3.37 -28.38
C SER A 109 20.08 2.53 -28.35
N SER A 110 19.27 2.63 -27.28
CA SER A 110 17.97 1.95 -27.15
C SER A 110 17.01 2.26 -28.32
N SER A 111 16.11 1.33 -28.61
CA SER A 111 14.95 1.54 -29.48
C SER A 111 13.84 2.40 -28.85
N PHE A 112 13.82 2.60 -27.54
CA PHE A 112 12.74 3.30 -26.86
C PHE A 112 12.98 4.82 -26.85
N ALA A 113 11.92 5.60 -27.09
CA ALA A 113 12.06 7.05 -27.20
C ALA A 113 12.19 7.75 -25.84
N ARG A 114 11.71 7.12 -24.76
CA ARG A 114 11.78 7.59 -23.37
C ARG A 114 12.98 6.97 -22.64
N ASN A 115 13.12 5.64 -22.70
CA ASN A 115 14.29 4.90 -22.23
C ASN A 115 15.36 4.90 -23.31
N LYS A 116 16.43 5.70 -23.16
CA LYS A 116 17.44 5.87 -24.22
C LYS A 116 18.69 5.03 -24.00
N ILE A 117 18.90 4.53 -22.79
CA ILE A 117 20.13 3.87 -22.38
C ILE A 117 20.03 2.37 -22.67
N ALA A 118 21.13 1.81 -23.12
CA ALA A 118 21.33 0.39 -23.26
C ALA A 118 22.73 0.02 -22.75
N LEU A 119 22.87 -1.15 -22.16
CA LEU A 119 24.18 -1.69 -21.77
C LEU A 119 24.84 -2.30 -23.00
N ARG A 120 26.04 -1.84 -23.34
CA ARG A 120 26.94 -2.42 -24.35
C ARG A 120 27.96 -3.33 -23.67
N MET A 121 28.07 -4.56 -24.15
CA MET A 121 29.01 -5.57 -23.72
C MET A 121 29.88 -6.00 -24.91
N GLU A 122 31.17 -5.67 -24.88
CA GLU A 122 32.16 -6.06 -25.89
C GLU A 122 33.05 -7.17 -25.36
N VAL A 123 32.92 -8.36 -25.96
CA VAL A 123 33.69 -9.56 -25.63
C VAL A 123 34.93 -9.61 -26.48
N LEU A 124 36.10 -9.65 -25.82
CA LEU A 124 37.42 -9.58 -26.45
C LEU A 124 38.10 -10.95 -26.62
N CYS A 125 37.62 -11.97 -25.90
CA CYS A 125 38.06 -13.36 -26.00
C CYS A 125 37.13 -14.20 -26.91
N ASP A 126 37.59 -15.38 -27.34
CA ASP A 126 36.76 -16.39 -28.00
C ASP A 126 37.09 -17.81 -27.47
N ASN A 127 36.45 -18.86 -28.00
CA ASN A 127 36.76 -20.25 -27.70
C ASN A 127 38.14 -20.68 -28.25
N GLU A 128 38.65 -19.99 -29.27
CA GLU A 128 39.90 -20.28 -29.97
C GLU A 128 40.71 -18.99 -30.22
N GLY A 129 42.00 -19.14 -30.54
CA GLY A 129 42.89 -18.02 -30.88
C GLY A 129 43.75 -17.52 -29.71
N THR A 130 44.13 -16.24 -29.75
CA THR A 130 45.15 -15.67 -28.84
C THR A 130 44.60 -15.15 -27.51
N ARG A 131 43.29 -14.95 -27.39
CA ARG A 131 42.59 -14.60 -26.15
C ARG A 131 41.45 -15.61 -25.95
N ILE A 132 41.71 -16.64 -25.15
CA ILE A 132 40.75 -17.73 -24.92
C ILE A 132 39.85 -17.38 -23.73
N CYS A 133 38.54 -17.50 -23.88
CA CYS A 133 37.60 -17.26 -22.78
C CYS A 133 37.70 -18.37 -21.71
N PRO A 134 37.46 -18.06 -20.42
CA PRO A 134 37.31 -19.06 -19.37
C PRO A 134 36.17 -20.05 -19.68
N ALA A 135 36.22 -21.25 -19.11
CA ALA A 135 35.25 -22.32 -19.38
C ALA A 135 33.78 -21.98 -19.04
N GLY A 136 33.53 -21.00 -18.15
CA GLY A 136 32.19 -20.47 -17.85
C GLY A 136 31.73 -19.29 -18.73
N GLY A 137 32.60 -18.83 -19.64
CA GLY A 137 32.43 -17.59 -20.39
C GLY A 137 32.75 -16.34 -19.57
N VAL A 138 32.55 -15.18 -20.20
CA VAL A 138 32.58 -13.84 -19.60
C VAL A 138 31.27 -13.11 -19.88
N GLY A 139 30.98 -12.06 -19.13
CA GLY A 139 29.77 -11.25 -19.33
C GLY A 139 29.40 -10.42 -18.11
N ILE A 140 28.12 -10.42 -17.73
CA ILE A 140 27.56 -9.56 -16.67
C ILE A 140 26.62 -10.32 -15.74
N PHE A 141 26.40 -9.80 -14.53
CA PHE A 141 25.35 -10.25 -13.62
C PHE A 141 24.64 -9.09 -12.93
N ASN A 142 23.39 -9.32 -12.51
CA ASN A 142 22.59 -8.44 -11.66
C ASN A 142 22.27 -9.18 -10.35
N PRO A 143 22.56 -8.61 -9.17
CA PRO A 143 22.26 -9.23 -7.87
C PRO A 143 20.79 -9.10 -7.45
N GLY A 144 19.97 -8.37 -8.21
CA GLY A 144 18.64 -7.95 -7.80
C GLY A 144 18.68 -6.98 -6.62
N PHE A 145 17.63 -6.98 -5.82
CA PHE A 145 17.50 -6.15 -4.63
C PHE A 145 18.14 -6.85 -3.42
N TRP A 146 19.47 -6.82 -3.35
CA TRP A 146 20.34 -7.54 -2.38
C TRP A 146 20.21 -9.08 -2.40
N GLY A 147 19.60 -9.61 -3.45
CA GLY A 147 19.38 -11.02 -3.67
C GLY A 147 18.08 -11.24 -4.45
N MET A 148 18.10 -12.20 -5.37
CA MET A 148 16.89 -12.74 -5.99
C MET A 148 16.48 -14.00 -5.22
N ASN A 149 15.25 -14.07 -4.71
CA ASN A 149 14.74 -15.31 -4.11
C ASN A 149 14.29 -16.29 -5.20
N VAL A 150 15.19 -17.21 -5.53
CA VAL A 150 14.94 -18.29 -6.48
C VAL A 150 14.56 -19.52 -5.70
N GLU A 151 13.43 -20.14 -6.05
CA GLU A 151 12.86 -21.30 -5.36
C GLU A 151 12.78 -22.52 -6.30
N GLN A 152 13.21 -23.68 -5.82
CA GLN A 152 13.16 -24.93 -6.57
C GLN A 152 11.73 -25.26 -7.05
N GLY A 153 11.60 -25.61 -8.32
CA GLY A 153 10.32 -25.95 -8.97
C GLY A 153 9.57 -24.74 -9.52
N LYS A 154 9.90 -23.51 -9.13
CA LYS A 154 9.32 -22.30 -9.74
C LYS A 154 9.90 -22.02 -11.13
N THR A 155 9.12 -21.27 -11.90
CA THR A 155 9.49 -20.82 -13.24
C THR A 155 9.52 -19.30 -13.27
N TYR A 156 10.61 -18.74 -13.79
CA TYR A 156 10.83 -17.30 -13.91
C TYR A 156 10.81 -16.92 -15.38
N LYS A 157 10.03 -15.91 -15.75
CA LYS A 157 9.98 -15.38 -17.11
C LYS A 157 11.01 -14.26 -17.23
N LEU A 158 12.04 -14.50 -18.03
CA LEU A 158 12.98 -13.48 -18.47
C LEU A 158 12.44 -12.84 -19.75
N VAL A 159 12.41 -11.51 -19.79
CA VAL A 159 12.16 -10.71 -20.99
C VAL A 159 13.31 -9.71 -21.14
N LEU A 160 13.85 -9.58 -22.35
CA LEU A 160 14.90 -8.61 -22.65
C LEU A 160 14.88 -8.19 -24.11
N TYR A 161 15.44 -7.02 -24.40
CA TYR A 161 15.75 -6.61 -25.77
C TYR A 161 17.26 -6.78 -26.01
N VAL A 162 17.61 -7.36 -27.16
CA VAL A 162 19.00 -7.63 -27.55
C VAL A 162 19.28 -7.09 -28.94
N ARG A 163 20.49 -6.55 -29.13
CA ARG A 163 21.08 -6.23 -30.44
C ARG A 163 22.52 -6.73 -30.49
N SER A 164 23.04 -7.09 -31.66
CA SER A 164 24.45 -7.43 -31.86
C SER A 164 24.89 -7.18 -33.31
N GLU A 165 26.18 -6.89 -33.51
CA GLU A 165 26.80 -6.78 -34.85
C GLU A 165 26.90 -8.14 -35.57
N GLY A 166 26.66 -9.25 -34.88
CA GLY A 166 26.66 -10.58 -35.46
C GLY A 166 25.76 -11.55 -34.69
N SER A 167 25.86 -12.84 -35.02
CA SER A 167 25.10 -13.88 -34.33
C SER A 167 25.60 -14.10 -32.89
N ILE A 168 24.68 -14.20 -31.95
CA ILE A 168 24.93 -14.40 -30.52
C ILE A 168 24.80 -15.86 -30.08
N ASP A 169 25.53 -16.23 -29.03
CA ASP A 169 25.34 -17.48 -28.26
C ASP A 169 25.55 -17.14 -26.78
N LEU A 170 24.46 -16.82 -26.09
CA LEU A 170 24.45 -16.40 -24.69
C LEU A 170 23.96 -17.56 -23.82
N SER A 171 24.67 -17.81 -22.71
CA SER A 171 24.10 -18.46 -21.53
C SER A 171 23.40 -17.42 -20.68
N VAL A 172 22.16 -17.69 -20.30
CA VAL A 172 21.50 -16.94 -19.23
C VAL A 172 21.19 -17.90 -18.10
N SER A 173 21.56 -17.53 -16.88
CA SER A 173 21.41 -18.39 -15.71
C SER A 173 20.96 -17.61 -14.48
N LEU A 174 20.15 -18.27 -13.66
CA LEU A 174 20.04 -17.94 -12.24
C LEU A 174 21.10 -18.74 -11.50
N THR A 175 21.93 -18.05 -10.73
CA THR A 175 22.99 -18.66 -9.93
C THR A 175 22.93 -18.15 -8.49
N GLY A 176 23.45 -18.92 -7.53
CA GLY A 176 23.67 -18.39 -6.19
C GLY A 176 24.63 -17.18 -6.18
N SER A 177 24.64 -16.40 -5.11
CA SER A 177 25.38 -15.12 -4.98
C SER A 177 26.82 -15.10 -5.54
N ASN A 178 27.58 -16.19 -5.37
CA ASN A 178 28.97 -16.33 -5.82
C ASN A 178 29.14 -16.82 -7.28
N GLY A 179 28.06 -17.15 -7.98
CA GLY A 179 28.06 -17.67 -9.35
C GLY A 179 28.43 -19.14 -9.51
N LEU A 180 28.74 -19.88 -8.43
CA LEU A 180 29.23 -21.26 -8.51
C LEU A 180 28.08 -22.28 -8.62
N GLN A 181 26.98 -22.05 -7.90
CA GLN A 181 25.79 -22.89 -7.97
C GLN A 181 24.86 -22.38 -9.07
N THR A 182 24.60 -23.19 -10.09
CA THR A 182 23.56 -22.90 -11.10
C THR A 182 22.21 -23.44 -10.62
N LEU A 183 21.19 -22.58 -10.62
CA LEU A 183 19.84 -22.88 -10.17
C LEU A 183 18.90 -23.06 -11.36
N ALA A 184 19.02 -22.20 -12.37
CA ALA A 184 18.36 -22.36 -13.67
C ALA A 184 19.31 -21.91 -14.78
N THR A 185 19.19 -22.47 -15.99
CA THR A 185 19.96 -21.99 -17.14
C THR A 185 19.22 -22.21 -18.46
N ALA A 186 19.46 -21.33 -19.42
CA ALA A 186 18.97 -21.42 -20.79
C ALA A 186 20.02 -20.85 -21.76
N LYS A 187 19.84 -21.13 -23.06
CA LYS A 187 20.66 -20.59 -24.14
C LYS A 187 19.84 -19.69 -25.05
N ILE A 188 20.31 -18.47 -25.30
CA ILE A 188 19.79 -17.57 -26.33
C ILE A 188 20.77 -17.62 -27.52
N LYS A 189 20.32 -18.20 -28.63
CA LYS A 189 21.08 -18.26 -29.89
C LYS A 189 20.27 -17.59 -30.99
N ALA A 190 20.82 -16.55 -31.60
CA ALA A 190 20.15 -15.82 -32.67
C ALA A 190 21.18 -15.30 -33.68
N SER A 191 20.83 -15.30 -34.97
CA SER A 191 21.67 -14.77 -36.05
C SER A 191 21.14 -13.47 -36.65
N ASP A 192 19.85 -13.19 -36.52
CA ASP A 192 19.19 -11.98 -36.99
C ASP A 192 18.85 -11.08 -35.81
N VAL A 193 19.86 -10.39 -35.29
CA VAL A 193 19.78 -9.45 -34.15
C VAL A 193 20.54 -8.15 -34.42
N SER A 194 20.71 -7.79 -35.70
CA SER A 194 21.30 -6.50 -36.10
C SER A 194 20.42 -5.31 -35.71
N ASN A 195 19.11 -5.55 -35.58
CA ASN A 195 18.13 -4.67 -34.98
C ASN A 195 17.75 -5.14 -33.56
N TRP A 196 17.26 -4.21 -32.74
CA TRP A 196 16.71 -4.52 -31.42
C TRP A 196 15.59 -5.55 -31.52
N THR A 197 15.76 -6.67 -30.82
CA THR A 197 14.87 -7.83 -30.89
C THR A 197 14.46 -8.24 -29.48
N LYS A 198 13.15 -8.31 -29.23
CA LYS A 198 12.59 -8.83 -27.97
C LYS A 198 12.82 -10.34 -27.88
N MET A 199 13.38 -10.79 -26.76
CA MET A 199 13.63 -12.19 -26.43
C MET A 199 12.84 -12.53 -25.17
N GLU A 200 12.18 -13.69 -25.16
CA GLU A 200 11.51 -14.22 -23.97
C GLU A 200 12.04 -15.63 -23.67
N VAL A 201 12.37 -15.90 -22.41
CA VAL A 201 12.97 -17.17 -21.97
C VAL A 201 12.35 -17.59 -20.64
N LEU A 202 12.00 -18.87 -20.51
CA LEU A 202 11.58 -19.45 -19.24
C LEU A 202 12.78 -20.12 -18.55
N LEU A 203 13.01 -19.75 -17.29
CA LEU A 203 14.05 -20.31 -16.44
C LEU A 203 13.38 -21.17 -15.35
N HIS A 204 13.52 -22.48 -15.46
CA HIS A 204 12.97 -23.45 -14.50
C HIS A 204 13.98 -23.77 -13.40
N ALA A 205 13.71 -23.36 -12.17
CA ALA A 205 14.64 -23.48 -11.05
C ALA A 205 14.74 -24.93 -10.53
N GLN A 206 15.96 -25.42 -10.42
CA GLN A 206 16.34 -26.76 -9.94
C GLN A 206 16.83 -26.76 -8.48
N GLY A 207 16.91 -25.60 -7.85
CA GLY A 207 17.33 -25.42 -6.46
C GLY A 207 16.85 -24.07 -5.92
N THR A 208 16.97 -23.90 -4.60
CA THR A 208 16.56 -22.67 -3.87
C THR A 208 17.79 -21.91 -3.36
N ASP A 209 17.83 -20.59 -3.56
CA ASP A 209 18.74 -19.65 -2.88
C ASP A 209 18.09 -18.25 -2.82
N ALA A 210 17.98 -17.70 -1.61
CA ALA A 210 17.43 -16.37 -1.32
C ALA A 210 18.30 -15.21 -1.83
N LYS A 211 19.60 -15.47 -2.05
CA LYS A 211 20.62 -14.50 -2.45
C LYS A 211 21.13 -14.76 -3.86
N SER A 212 20.25 -15.26 -4.73
CA SER A 212 20.59 -15.54 -6.12
C SER A 212 20.84 -14.27 -6.92
N ARG A 213 21.39 -14.45 -8.12
CA ARG A 213 21.64 -13.40 -9.10
C ARG A 213 21.31 -13.91 -10.51
N LEU A 214 20.91 -13.00 -11.39
CA LEU A 214 20.78 -13.25 -12.82
C LEU A 214 22.14 -12.99 -13.48
N GLN A 215 22.60 -13.88 -14.36
CA GLN A 215 23.84 -13.66 -15.13
C GLN A 215 23.72 -14.04 -16.60
N PHE A 216 24.39 -13.26 -17.44
CA PHE A 216 24.55 -13.43 -18.87
C PHE A 216 26.03 -13.68 -19.16
N THR A 217 26.37 -14.84 -19.75
CA THR A 217 27.76 -15.14 -20.16
C THR A 217 27.84 -15.68 -21.58
N THR A 218 28.99 -15.47 -22.22
CA THR A 218 29.31 -16.06 -23.52
C THR A 218 30.81 -16.37 -23.61
N THR A 219 31.17 -17.30 -24.50
CA THR A 219 32.56 -17.58 -24.87
C THR A 219 32.89 -17.08 -26.27
N ARG A 220 32.00 -16.30 -26.90
CA ARG A 220 32.12 -15.85 -28.28
C ARG A 220 32.50 -14.38 -28.37
N LYS A 221 33.49 -14.05 -29.20
CA LYS A 221 33.91 -12.68 -29.44
C LYS A 221 32.84 -11.88 -30.18
N GLY A 222 32.62 -10.63 -29.77
CA GLY A 222 31.69 -9.72 -30.45
C GLY A 222 31.11 -8.65 -29.53
N VAL A 223 30.26 -7.80 -30.09
CA VAL A 223 29.54 -6.75 -29.36
C VAL A 223 28.07 -7.13 -29.22
N VAL A 224 27.54 -7.10 -28.00
CA VAL A 224 26.13 -7.34 -27.69
C VAL A 224 25.61 -6.17 -26.88
N TRP A 225 24.42 -5.67 -27.22
CA TRP A 225 23.69 -4.69 -26.42
C TRP A 225 22.48 -5.34 -25.76
N PHE A 226 22.19 -4.91 -24.54
CA PHE A 226 21.06 -5.33 -23.71
C PHE A 226 20.25 -4.10 -23.29
N ASP A 227 18.94 -4.24 -23.25
CA ASP A 227 18.00 -3.22 -22.78
C ASP A 227 16.73 -3.89 -22.22
N GLN A 228 16.02 -3.18 -21.33
CA GLN A 228 14.77 -3.59 -20.68
C GLN A 228 14.79 -5.05 -20.24
N VAL A 229 15.68 -5.39 -19.31
CA VAL A 229 15.90 -6.77 -18.83
C VAL A 229 15.05 -7.04 -17.59
N SER A 230 13.87 -7.62 -17.77
CA SER A 230 12.96 -8.00 -16.68
C SER A 230 13.05 -9.49 -16.37
N LEU A 231 13.00 -9.84 -15.08
CA LEU A 231 12.86 -11.22 -14.60
C LEU A 231 11.81 -11.28 -13.48
N MET A 232 10.64 -11.83 -13.79
CA MET A 232 9.56 -12.01 -12.82
C MET A 232 9.27 -13.51 -12.58
N PRO A 233 8.85 -13.92 -11.38
CA PRO A 233 8.17 -15.20 -11.18
C PRO A 233 6.94 -15.30 -12.07
N THR A 234 6.61 -16.50 -12.56
CA THR A 234 5.38 -16.73 -13.35
C THR A 234 4.12 -16.89 -12.48
N ASP A 235 4.30 -17.04 -11.18
CA ASP A 235 3.27 -17.30 -10.16
C ASP A 235 2.99 -16.07 -9.28
N THR A 236 3.16 -14.84 -9.79
CA THR A 236 2.78 -13.61 -9.05
C THR A 236 1.28 -13.59 -8.71
N TYR A 237 0.88 -12.79 -7.73
CA TYR A 237 -0.51 -12.79 -7.25
C TYR A 237 -1.49 -12.53 -8.40
N LYS A 238 -2.34 -13.52 -8.70
CA LYS A 238 -3.25 -13.60 -9.87
C LYS A 238 -2.60 -13.36 -11.25
N GLY A 239 -1.28 -13.31 -11.35
CA GLY A 239 -0.55 -12.85 -12.53
C GLY A 239 -0.47 -11.31 -12.67
N HIS A 240 -0.90 -10.55 -11.67
CA HIS A 240 -0.92 -9.08 -11.66
C HIS A 240 0.43 -8.43 -11.27
N GLY A 241 1.47 -9.24 -11.02
CA GLY A 241 2.84 -8.76 -10.80
C GLY A 241 3.25 -8.57 -9.33
N PHE A 242 2.33 -8.69 -8.36
CA PHE A 242 2.66 -8.55 -6.95
C PHE A 242 3.34 -9.80 -6.34
N ARG A 243 4.25 -9.55 -5.40
CA ARG A 243 4.92 -10.57 -4.57
C ARG A 243 3.91 -11.17 -3.58
N ASN A 244 3.64 -12.47 -3.67
CA ASN A 244 2.51 -13.11 -2.97
C ASN A 244 2.56 -12.97 -1.44
N ASP A 245 3.73 -13.12 -0.84
CA ASP A 245 3.93 -13.08 0.61
C ASP A 245 3.65 -11.69 1.21
N LEU A 246 4.12 -10.62 0.56
CA LEU A 246 3.82 -9.25 0.95
C LEU A 246 2.37 -8.88 0.64
N PHE A 247 1.81 -9.33 -0.49
CA PHE A 247 0.39 -9.13 -0.81
C PHE A 247 -0.51 -9.78 0.25
N GLU A 248 -0.24 -11.02 0.66
CA GLU A 248 -1.02 -11.70 1.70
C GLU A 248 -0.92 -10.97 3.05
N MET A 249 0.23 -10.37 3.40
CA MET A 249 0.32 -9.52 4.60
C MET A 249 -0.58 -8.27 4.53
N LEU A 250 -0.79 -7.68 3.34
CA LEU A 250 -1.74 -6.57 3.15
C LEU A 250 -3.19 -7.03 3.22
N LYS A 251 -3.51 -8.12 2.53
CA LYS A 251 -4.84 -8.74 2.53
C LYS A 251 -5.27 -9.17 3.93
N ASP A 252 -4.33 -9.66 4.73
CA ASP A 252 -4.54 -9.99 6.13
C ASP A 252 -4.98 -8.78 6.97
N LEU A 253 -4.64 -7.54 6.62
CA LEU A 253 -5.11 -6.35 7.34
C LEU A 253 -6.58 -6.00 7.06
N ARG A 254 -7.22 -6.62 6.05
CA ARG A 254 -8.59 -6.33 5.57
C ARG A 254 -8.83 -4.80 5.39
N PRO A 255 -7.98 -4.08 4.64
CA PRO A 255 -8.06 -2.62 4.54
C PRO A 255 -9.33 -2.16 3.82
N GLY A 256 -10.02 -1.15 4.37
CA GLY A 256 -11.18 -0.52 3.72
C GLY A 256 -10.79 0.45 2.60
N PHE A 257 -9.53 0.93 2.61
CA PHE A 257 -8.97 1.78 1.57
C PHE A 257 -7.44 1.61 1.43
N ILE A 258 -6.89 2.06 0.31
CA ILE A 258 -5.44 2.26 0.11
C ILE A 258 -5.16 3.70 -0.37
N ARG A 259 -4.31 4.43 0.34
CA ARG A 259 -3.76 5.74 -0.07
C ARG A 259 -2.49 5.52 -0.87
N PHE A 260 -2.46 5.98 -2.13
CA PHE A 260 -1.31 5.82 -3.02
C PHE A 260 -1.21 6.96 -4.05
N PRO A 261 -0.05 7.17 -4.69
CA PRO A 261 1.28 6.69 -4.32
C PRO A 261 1.88 7.78 -3.43
N GLY A 262 1.35 7.90 -2.22
CA GLY A 262 1.26 9.16 -1.48
C GLY A 262 2.56 9.59 -0.81
N GLY A 263 2.44 10.31 0.31
CA GLY A 263 3.59 10.87 1.00
C GLY A 263 4.41 11.79 0.09
N CYS A 264 5.66 11.99 0.47
CA CYS A 264 6.58 12.88 -0.21
C CYS A 264 6.99 12.37 -1.61
N PHE A 265 6.82 11.07 -1.91
CA PHE A 265 7.07 10.52 -3.25
C PHE A 265 6.24 11.19 -4.36
N VAL A 266 5.01 11.63 -4.06
CA VAL A 266 4.17 12.35 -5.03
C VAL A 266 4.62 13.79 -5.28
N GLU A 267 5.34 14.39 -4.33
CA GLU A 267 5.86 15.77 -4.38
C GLU A 267 7.23 15.84 -5.06
N GLY A 268 8.15 14.95 -4.66
CA GLY A 268 9.58 15.08 -4.92
C GLY A 268 10.24 16.19 -4.09
N GLU A 269 11.56 16.21 -4.03
CA GLU A 269 12.29 17.41 -3.61
C GLU A 269 12.09 18.51 -4.66
N TRP A 270 12.15 18.15 -5.94
CA TRP A 270 12.00 19.04 -7.10
C TRP A 270 10.95 18.51 -8.06
N LEU A 271 10.12 19.38 -8.67
CA LEU A 271 9.01 18.97 -9.54
C LEU A 271 9.43 18.14 -10.76
N ARG A 272 10.70 18.21 -11.15
CA ARG A 272 11.31 17.38 -12.22
C ARG A 272 11.40 15.88 -11.87
N ASN A 273 11.32 15.55 -10.58
CA ASN A 273 11.47 14.21 -10.01
C ASN A 273 10.18 13.77 -9.26
N ALA A 274 9.10 14.56 -9.33
CA ALA A 274 7.81 14.21 -8.77
C ALA A 274 7.15 13.07 -9.55
N PHE A 275 6.44 12.15 -8.88
CA PHE A 275 5.73 11.05 -9.55
C PHE A 275 4.75 11.54 -10.65
N ARG A 276 4.87 10.98 -11.87
CA ARG A 276 4.07 11.35 -13.04
C ARG A 276 3.21 10.18 -13.53
N TRP A 277 1.94 10.10 -13.13
CA TRP A 277 1.07 8.94 -13.44
C TRP A 277 1.01 8.56 -14.94
N LYS A 278 1.07 9.53 -15.85
CA LYS A 278 1.08 9.29 -17.32
C LYS A 278 2.31 8.56 -17.84
N GLU A 279 3.39 8.58 -17.06
CA GLU A 279 4.65 7.91 -17.38
C GLU A 279 4.66 6.47 -16.83
N THR A 280 3.70 6.14 -15.95
CA THR A 280 3.56 4.84 -15.29
C THR A 280 2.45 3.95 -15.87
N VAL A 281 1.89 4.32 -17.03
CA VAL A 281 0.87 3.54 -17.76
C VAL A 281 1.34 3.17 -19.17
N GLY A 282 0.75 2.11 -19.71
CA GLY A 282 1.19 1.48 -20.97
C GLY A 282 2.25 0.40 -20.76
N PRO A 283 2.91 -0.05 -21.85
CA PRO A 283 3.96 -1.08 -21.82
C PRO A 283 5.07 -0.72 -20.85
N TRP A 284 5.48 -1.66 -20.01
CA TRP A 284 6.48 -1.41 -18.96
C TRP A 284 7.85 -1.05 -19.54
N GLU A 285 8.21 -1.62 -20.69
CA GLU A 285 9.46 -1.32 -21.40
C GLU A 285 9.56 0.12 -21.92
N GLU A 286 8.43 0.86 -21.95
CA GLU A 286 8.37 2.26 -22.35
C GLU A 286 8.25 3.24 -21.16
N ARG A 287 8.11 2.75 -19.91
CA ARG A 287 8.04 3.60 -18.71
C ARG A 287 9.44 4.16 -18.40
N PRO A 288 9.62 5.47 -18.22
CA PRO A 288 10.94 6.06 -17.98
C PRO A 288 11.53 5.70 -16.62
N GLY A 289 10.66 5.43 -15.63
CA GLY A 289 11.05 5.53 -14.23
C GLY A 289 11.43 6.98 -13.85
N HIS A 290 11.88 7.16 -12.61
CA HIS A 290 12.51 8.41 -12.19
C HIS A 290 13.42 8.19 -10.98
N PHE A 291 14.24 9.20 -10.66
CA PHE A 291 14.98 9.22 -9.40
C PHE A 291 14.07 9.79 -8.31
N GLY A 292 13.65 8.95 -7.36
CA GLY A 292 12.90 9.37 -6.18
C GLY A 292 13.82 10.14 -5.26
N ASP A 293 13.92 11.46 -5.46
CA ASP A 293 14.97 12.29 -4.85
C ASP A 293 14.75 12.57 -3.36
N VAL A 294 13.55 12.34 -2.83
CA VAL A 294 13.25 12.31 -1.39
C VAL A 294 13.89 11.09 -0.70
N TRP A 295 13.68 9.90 -1.27
CA TRP A 295 14.13 8.63 -0.69
C TRP A 295 15.47 8.11 -1.24
N HIS A 296 16.04 8.84 -2.21
CA HIS A 296 17.40 8.71 -2.74
C HIS A 296 17.71 7.44 -3.56
N TYR A 297 16.71 6.75 -4.11
CA TYR A 297 16.89 5.63 -5.05
C TYR A 297 16.11 5.81 -6.35
N TRP A 298 16.42 4.96 -7.34
CA TRP A 298 15.73 4.96 -8.64
C TRP A 298 14.52 4.01 -8.62
N THR A 299 13.37 4.51 -9.01
CA THR A 299 12.16 3.73 -9.30
C THR A 299 12.05 3.50 -10.80
N ASP A 300 11.70 2.28 -11.22
CA ASP A 300 11.39 1.94 -12.61
C ASP A 300 9.91 2.17 -12.97
N ASP A 301 9.13 2.70 -12.01
CA ASP A 301 7.69 2.90 -12.04
C ASP A 301 6.91 1.65 -12.51
N GLY A 302 7.39 0.47 -12.09
CA GLY A 302 6.75 -0.82 -12.30
C GLY A 302 5.37 -0.91 -11.64
N ILE A 303 5.22 -0.39 -10.42
CA ILE A 303 3.89 -0.15 -9.81
C ILE A 303 3.44 1.26 -10.21
N GLY A 304 2.65 1.34 -11.28
CA GLY A 304 2.07 2.57 -11.78
C GLY A 304 0.63 2.79 -11.33
N HIS A 305 -0.01 3.79 -11.93
CA HIS A 305 -1.40 4.15 -11.61
C HIS A 305 -2.39 3.01 -11.89
N PHE A 306 -2.13 2.20 -12.92
CA PHE A 306 -2.90 0.99 -13.20
C PHE A 306 -2.71 -0.06 -12.10
N GLU A 307 -1.46 -0.37 -11.76
CA GLU A 307 -1.15 -1.43 -10.79
C GLU A 307 -1.67 -1.07 -9.39
N PHE A 308 -1.64 0.19 -8.96
CA PHE A 308 -2.25 0.60 -7.69
C PHE A 308 -3.79 0.49 -7.68
N LEU A 309 -4.46 0.79 -8.80
CA LEU A 309 -5.92 0.60 -8.91
C LEU A 309 -6.26 -0.90 -8.89
N GLN A 310 -5.46 -1.74 -9.55
CA GLN A 310 -5.59 -3.19 -9.51
C GLN A 310 -5.35 -3.76 -8.10
N LEU A 311 -4.35 -3.24 -7.38
CA LEU A 311 -4.05 -3.60 -5.99
C LEU A 311 -5.23 -3.27 -5.05
N ALA A 312 -5.85 -2.11 -5.21
CA ALA A 312 -7.03 -1.72 -4.46
C ALA A 312 -8.19 -2.69 -4.69
N GLU A 313 -8.49 -3.01 -5.96
CA GLU A 313 -9.52 -3.98 -6.35
C GLU A 313 -9.22 -5.38 -5.82
N ASP A 314 -7.97 -5.83 -5.88
CA ASP A 314 -7.52 -7.13 -5.41
C ASP A 314 -7.61 -7.32 -3.90
N LEU A 315 -7.46 -6.24 -3.14
CA LEU A 315 -7.64 -6.19 -1.68
C LEU A 315 -9.11 -5.98 -1.27
N GLY A 316 -10.00 -5.64 -2.21
CA GLY A 316 -11.37 -5.23 -1.91
C GLY A 316 -11.47 -3.84 -1.27
N ALA A 317 -10.45 -3.01 -1.43
CA ALA A 317 -10.27 -1.72 -0.78
C ALA A 317 -10.64 -0.56 -1.73
N ALA A 318 -11.11 0.57 -1.18
CA ALA A 318 -11.31 1.79 -1.95
C ALA A 318 -9.96 2.47 -2.29
N PRO A 319 -9.67 2.81 -3.57
CA PRO A 319 -8.51 3.61 -3.91
C PRO A 319 -8.69 5.08 -3.48
N VAL A 320 -7.71 5.61 -2.76
CA VAL A 320 -7.55 7.03 -2.45
C VAL A 320 -6.32 7.54 -3.22
N TRP A 321 -6.56 8.13 -4.40
CA TRP A 321 -5.48 8.56 -5.27
C TRP A 321 -4.96 9.94 -4.87
N VAL A 322 -3.71 9.98 -4.38
CA VAL A 322 -2.95 11.21 -4.14
C VAL A 322 -2.24 11.61 -5.43
N PHE A 323 -2.26 12.90 -5.77
CA PHE A 323 -1.59 13.41 -6.95
C PHE A 323 -0.87 14.74 -6.73
N ASN A 324 0.18 15.01 -7.52
CA ASN A 324 0.91 16.26 -7.46
C ASN A 324 0.05 17.46 -7.91
N ASN A 325 -0.07 18.48 -7.06
CA ASN A 325 -0.89 19.67 -7.29
C ASN A 325 -0.10 20.88 -7.88
N GLY A 326 1.07 20.62 -8.46
CA GLY A 326 2.03 21.63 -8.89
C GLY A 326 2.94 22.14 -7.77
N VAL A 327 3.22 21.33 -6.75
CA VAL A 327 4.14 21.65 -5.65
C VAL A 327 5.11 20.47 -5.42
N SER A 328 6.33 20.79 -5.02
CA SER A 328 7.31 19.85 -4.44
C SER A 328 7.84 20.43 -3.12
N HIS A 329 8.81 19.78 -2.46
CA HIS A 329 9.45 20.36 -1.28
C HIS A 329 10.03 21.77 -1.57
N ASN A 330 10.69 21.95 -2.71
CA ASN A 330 11.40 23.17 -3.09
C ASN A 330 10.73 24.02 -4.20
N ASP A 331 9.91 23.43 -5.09
CA ASP A 331 9.28 24.12 -6.22
C ASP A 331 7.77 24.35 -6.02
N GLN A 332 7.23 25.42 -6.60
CA GLN A 332 5.77 25.67 -6.67
C GLN A 332 5.39 26.31 -8.01
N VAL A 333 4.50 25.66 -8.76
CA VAL A 333 3.85 26.22 -9.95
C VAL A 333 2.91 27.34 -9.52
N ASP A 334 2.97 28.49 -10.21
CA ASP A 334 2.03 29.60 -10.00
C ASP A 334 0.61 29.21 -10.41
N THR A 335 -0.39 29.62 -9.63
CA THR A 335 -1.81 29.29 -9.87
C THR A 335 -2.34 29.76 -11.23
N SER A 336 -1.72 30.77 -11.87
CA SER A 336 -2.03 31.14 -13.26
C SER A 336 -1.62 30.08 -14.29
N SER A 337 -0.65 29.23 -13.94
CA SER A 337 0.03 28.27 -14.83
C SER A 337 -0.22 26.81 -14.48
N VAL A 338 -1.02 26.50 -13.45
CA VAL A 338 -1.28 25.13 -12.96
C VAL A 338 -2.24 24.31 -13.85
N LEU A 339 -2.92 24.93 -14.82
CA LEU A 339 -3.93 24.26 -15.66
C LEU A 339 -3.46 22.99 -16.40
N PRO A 340 -2.20 22.85 -16.88
CA PRO A 340 -1.72 21.59 -17.45
C PRO A 340 -1.77 20.43 -16.46
N PHE A 341 -1.40 20.66 -15.19
CA PHE A 341 -1.49 19.65 -14.14
C PHE A 341 -2.96 19.28 -13.88
N VAL A 342 -3.87 20.26 -13.85
CA VAL A 342 -5.32 20.02 -13.72
C VAL A 342 -5.84 19.09 -14.84
N GLN A 343 -5.42 19.33 -16.09
CA GLN A 343 -5.78 18.44 -17.20
C GLN A 343 -5.18 17.04 -17.05
N GLU A 344 -3.94 16.91 -16.55
CA GLU A 344 -3.35 15.59 -16.29
C GLU A 344 -4.14 14.79 -15.26
N ILE A 345 -4.74 15.42 -14.26
CA ILE A 345 -5.56 14.72 -13.27
C ILE A 345 -6.93 14.34 -13.83
N LEU A 346 -7.57 15.21 -14.61
CA LEU A 346 -8.80 14.86 -15.32
C LEU A 346 -8.60 13.68 -16.29
N ASP A 347 -7.46 13.66 -16.98
CA ASP A 347 -7.01 12.55 -17.83
C ASP A 347 -6.81 11.25 -17.03
N GLY A 348 -6.34 11.33 -15.78
CA GLY A 348 -6.14 10.16 -14.90
C GLY A 348 -7.44 9.62 -14.32
N ILE A 349 -8.39 10.52 -13.98
CA ILE A 349 -9.74 10.10 -13.62
C ILE A 349 -10.45 9.47 -14.85
N GLU A 350 -10.22 9.99 -16.07
CA GLU A 350 -10.70 9.36 -17.31
C GLU A 350 -10.03 7.99 -17.54
N PHE A 351 -8.74 7.82 -17.24
CA PHE A 351 -8.07 6.51 -17.27
C PHE A 351 -8.76 5.52 -16.34
N ALA A 352 -9.00 5.91 -15.08
CA ALA A 352 -9.61 5.03 -14.08
C ALA A 352 -11.09 4.74 -14.38
N ARG A 353 -11.88 5.75 -14.72
CA ARG A 353 -13.37 5.70 -14.77
C ARG A 353 -13.98 5.76 -16.16
N GLY A 354 -13.22 6.18 -17.17
CA GLY A 354 -13.74 6.47 -18.51
C GLY A 354 -14.21 5.22 -19.24
N ASP A 355 -15.11 5.44 -20.20
CA ASP A 355 -15.58 4.41 -21.13
C ASP A 355 -14.40 3.76 -21.89
N PRO A 356 -14.39 2.44 -22.14
CA PRO A 356 -13.29 1.77 -22.83
C PRO A 356 -13.05 2.20 -24.30
N GLN A 357 -13.89 3.07 -24.89
CA GLN A 357 -13.65 3.75 -26.17
C GLN A 357 -13.17 5.21 -26.00
N SER A 358 -13.11 5.75 -24.77
CA SER A 358 -12.56 7.07 -24.47
C SER A 358 -11.03 7.08 -24.66
N LYS A 359 -10.40 8.26 -24.68
CA LYS A 359 -8.95 8.37 -24.94
C LYS A 359 -8.14 7.63 -23.89
N TRP A 360 -8.49 7.77 -22.62
CA TRP A 360 -7.74 7.17 -21.52
C TRP A 360 -8.35 5.85 -21.03
N GLY A 361 -9.67 5.68 -21.12
CA GLY A 361 -10.33 4.40 -20.86
C GLY A 361 -9.93 3.30 -21.87
N SER A 362 -9.67 3.65 -23.14
CA SER A 362 -9.12 2.68 -24.11
C SER A 362 -7.68 2.24 -23.80
N LEU A 363 -6.87 3.10 -23.15
CA LEU A 363 -5.55 2.67 -22.65
C LEU A 363 -5.69 1.68 -21.49
N ARG A 364 -6.59 1.95 -20.53
CA ARG A 364 -6.92 1.02 -19.43
C ARG A 364 -7.39 -0.34 -19.98
N ALA A 365 -8.29 -0.31 -20.96
CA ALA A 365 -8.78 -1.52 -21.64
C ALA A 365 -7.66 -2.28 -22.37
N ALA A 366 -6.76 -1.59 -23.06
CA ALA A 366 -5.60 -2.19 -23.73
C ALA A 366 -4.57 -2.78 -22.75
N MET A 367 -4.50 -2.26 -21.51
CA MET A 367 -3.70 -2.83 -20.41
C MET A 367 -4.37 -4.06 -19.75
N GLY A 368 -5.56 -4.45 -20.19
CA GLY A 368 -6.24 -5.69 -19.78
C GLY A 368 -7.47 -5.50 -18.88
N HIS A 369 -7.81 -4.26 -18.49
CA HIS A 369 -8.96 -3.97 -17.63
C HIS A 369 -9.96 -3.05 -18.35
N PRO A 370 -10.93 -3.60 -19.12
CA PRO A 370 -11.88 -2.80 -19.88
C PRO A 370 -12.92 -2.09 -19.00
N GLU A 371 -13.25 -2.64 -17.83
CA GLU A 371 -14.24 -2.07 -16.94
C GLU A 371 -13.70 -0.85 -16.18
N PRO A 372 -14.55 0.12 -15.77
CA PRO A 372 -14.12 1.23 -14.92
C PRO A 372 -13.69 0.77 -13.51
N PHE A 373 -12.55 1.25 -13.02
CA PHE A 373 -12.16 1.11 -11.62
C PHE A 373 -13.04 1.99 -10.71
N VAL A 374 -13.23 1.56 -9.45
CA VAL A 374 -14.02 2.31 -8.44
C VAL A 374 -13.18 3.44 -7.82
N LEU A 375 -12.92 4.52 -8.56
CA LEU A 375 -12.24 5.71 -8.03
C LEU A 375 -13.24 6.74 -7.47
N ARG A 376 -13.36 6.79 -6.14
CA ARG A 376 -14.28 7.71 -5.42
C ARG A 376 -13.59 8.81 -4.61
N TYR A 377 -12.31 8.66 -4.31
CA TYR A 377 -11.55 9.53 -3.41
C TYR A 377 -10.27 9.98 -4.08
N VAL A 378 -9.99 11.28 -4.02
CA VAL A 378 -8.73 11.86 -4.49
C VAL A 378 -8.19 12.89 -3.49
N ALA A 379 -6.87 12.92 -3.32
CA ALA A 379 -6.17 13.87 -2.46
C ALA A 379 -5.29 14.81 -3.29
N VAL A 380 -5.43 16.11 -3.03
CA VAL A 380 -4.84 17.18 -3.85
C VAL A 380 -3.47 17.57 -3.27
N GLY A 381 -2.43 16.80 -3.59
CA GLY A 381 -1.08 16.93 -3.02
C GLY A 381 -0.93 16.33 -1.62
N ASN A 382 0.22 16.59 -0.99
CA ASN A 382 0.64 16.03 0.30
C ASN A 382 1.34 17.14 1.11
N GLU A 383 1.03 17.27 2.41
CA GLU A 383 1.59 18.27 3.36
C GLU A 383 1.69 19.76 2.91
N ASP A 384 1.10 20.14 1.77
CA ASP A 384 1.32 21.43 1.11
C ASP A 384 0.65 22.64 1.76
N CYS A 385 -0.18 22.48 2.79
CA CYS A 385 -1.09 23.55 3.24
C CYS A 385 -0.39 24.89 3.56
N GLY A 386 0.86 24.86 4.04
CA GLY A 386 1.68 26.04 4.32
C GLY A 386 2.34 26.70 3.09
N LYS A 387 2.27 26.05 1.91
CA LYS A 387 2.92 26.50 0.67
C LYS A 387 2.11 27.62 0.03
N LYS A 388 2.80 28.69 -0.39
CA LYS A 388 2.22 29.94 -0.92
C LYS A 388 1.11 29.72 -1.96
N ASN A 389 1.33 28.80 -2.91
CA ASN A 389 0.42 28.60 -4.04
C ASN A 389 -0.65 27.52 -3.79
N TYR A 390 -0.59 26.78 -2.68
CA TYR A 390 -1.43 25.60 -2.43
C TYR A 390 -2.93 25.90 -2.59
N ILE A 391 -3.48 26.85 -1.82
CA ILE A 391 -4.92 27.16 -1.83
C ILE A 391 -5.38 27.60 -3.23
N GLY A 392 -4.55 28.36 -3.95
CA GLY A 392 -4.84 28.78 -5.31
C GLY A 392 -4.90 27.60 -6.28
N ASN A 393 -3.92 26.70 -6.20
CA ASN A 393 -3.85 25.49 -7.02
C ASN A 393 -4.99 24.52 -6.67
N TYR A 394 -5.20 24.23 -5.39
CA TYR A 394 -6.28 23.42 -4.86
C TYR A 394 -7.64 23.83 -5.44
N LEU A 395 -7.97 25.12 -5.42
CA LEU A 395 -9.23 25.61 -5.97
C LEU A 395 -9.35 25.41 -7.50
N LYS A 396 -8.24 25.31 -8.25
CA LYS A 396 -8.29 24.93 -9.67
C LYS A 396 -8.63 23.45 -9.85
N PHE A 397 -7.98 22.56 -9.09
CA PHE A 397 -8.30 21.12 -9.10
C PHE A 397 -9.73 20.85 -8.61
N TYR A 398 -10.11 21.39 -7.46
CA TYR A 398 -11.43 21.21 -6.85
C TYR A 398 -12.56 21.55 -7.83
N ASN A 399 -12.52 22.75 -8.42
CA ASN A 399 -13.57 23.19 -9.35
C ASN A 399 -13.59 22.36 -10.64
N ALA A 400 -12.44 21.98 -11.19
CA ALA A 400 -12.38 21.15 -12.39
C ALA A 400 -12.90 19.73 -12.14
N ILE A 401 -12.48 19.10 -11.04
CA ILE A 401 -12.89 17.74 -10.67
C ILE A 401 -14.37 17.72 -10.31
N LYS A 402 -14.89 18.63 -9.48
CA LYS A 402 -16.33 18.67 -9.16
C LYS A 402 -17.21 18.97 -10.37
N ASN A 403 -16.74 19.73 -11.36
CA ASN A 403 -17.50 19.97 -12.60
C ASN A 403 -17.56 18.73 -13.50
N ALA A 404 -16.49 17.94 -13.59
CA ALA A 404 -16.43 16.75 -14.46
C ALA A 404 -16.95 15.48 -13.77
N TYR A 405 -16.71 15.35 -12.46
CA TYR A 405 -16.94 14.17 -11.64
C TYR A 405 -17.49 14.59 -10.26
N PRO A 406 -18.74 15.11 -10.18
CA PRO A 406 -19.30 15.68 -8.96
C PRO A 406 -19.43 14.70 -7.79
N ASP A 407 -19.41 13.39 -8.08
CA ASP A 407 -19.49 12.29 -7.11
C ASP A 407 -18.15 11.96 -6.43
N ILE A 408 -17.01 12.42 -6.95
CA ILE A 408 -15.70 12.23 -6.31
C ILE A 408 -15.61 13.09 -5.05
N LYS A 409 -15.23 12.45 -3.94
CA LYS A 409 -14.84 13.11 -2.68
C LYS A 409 -13.40 13.62 -2.82
N ILE A 410 -13.19 14.90 -2.53
CA ILE A 410 -11.91 15.59 -2.63
C ILE A 410 -11.38 15.87 -1.23
N ILE A 411 -10.15 15.40 -0.97
CA ILE A 411 -9.43 15.57 0.28
C ILE A 411 -8.47 16.76 0.13
N SER A 412 -8.51 17.70 1.09
CA SER A 412 -7.50 18.76 1.25
C SER A 412 -6.41 18.32 2.22
N ASN A 413 -5.15 18.66 1.96
CA ASN A 413 -4.04 18.39 2.89
C ASN A 413 -3.86 19.45 3.99
N CYS A 414 -4.82 20.37 4.15
CA CYS A 414 -4.87 21.28 5.30
C CYS A 414 -5.56 20.63 6.51
N ASP A 415 -4.93 20.67 7.69
CA ASP A 415 -5.54 20.21 8.94
C ASP A 415 -6.76 21.06 9.35
N GLY A 416 -7.95 20.46 9.27
CA GLY A 416 -9.22 21.02 9.73
C GLY A 416 -9.57 20.71 11.19
N SER A 417 -8.74 19.98 11.93
CA SER A 417 -9.06 19.50 13.29
C SER A 417 -9.11 20.61 14.34
N SER A 418 -8.33 21.67 14.14
CA SER A 418 -8.16 22.74 15.12
C SER A 418 -8.84 24.05 14.71
N GLN A 419 -9.07 24.26 13.41
CA GLN A 419 -9.78 25.40 12.83
C GLN A 419 -10.55 24.94 11.57
N PRO A 420 -11.75 25.47 11.28
CA PRO A 420 -12.45 25.16 10.04
C PRO A 420 -11.65 25.55 8.80
N LEU A 421 -11.71 24.75 7.73
CA LEU A 421 -11.12 25.09 6.45
C LEU A 421 -11.73 26.38 5.88
N ASN A 422 -10.89 27.20 5.25
CA ASN A 422 -11.30 28.43 4.55
C ASN A 422 -11.65 28.20 3.06
N HIS A 423 -11.71 26.94 2.64
CA HIS A 423 -11.96 26.48 1.27
C HIS A 423 -12.83 25.20 1.33
N PRO A 424 -13.58 24.87 0.26
CA PRO A 424 -14.43 23.68 0.25
C PRO A 424 -13.59 22.41 0.13
N ALA A 425 -13.95 21.38 0.88
CA ALA A 425 -13.42 20.01 0.77
C ALA A 425 -14.48 19.03 1.28
N ASP A 426 -14.43 17.76 0.86
CA ASP A 426 -15.27 16.71 1.44
C ASP A 426 -14.63 16.12 2.71
N MET A 427 -13.29 16.09 2.73
CA MET A 427 -12.46 15.58 3.81
C MET A 427 -11.19 16.43 3.96
N TYR A 428 -10.54 16.36 5.12
CA TYR A 428 -9.28 17.04 5.40
C TYR A 428 -8.23 16.06 5.95
N ASP A 429 -6.97 16.21 5.58
CA ASP A 429 -5.86 15.34 6.00
C ASP A 429 -5.30 15.76 7.37
N TYR A 430 -4.78 14.79 8.12
CA TYR A 430 -4.18 14.96 9.45
C TYR A 430 -3.09 13.92 9.66
N HIS A 431 -1.85 14.39 9.83
CA HIS A 431 -0.68 13.54 10.08
C HIS A 431 -0.22 13.66 11.55
N ILE A 432 0.29 12.58 12.13
CA ILE A 432 0.92 12.60 13.46
C ILE A 432 2.07 11.59 13.62
N TYR A 433 3.29 12.13 13.70
CA TYR A 433 4.51 11.40 14.07
C TYR A 433 5.03 11.94 15.40
N THR A 434 5.10 11.12 16.45
CA THR A 434 5.43 11.59 17.80
C THR A 434 5.92 10.49 18.75
N SER A 435 6.25 10.83 20.00
CA SER A 435 6.64 9.85 21.03
C SER A 435 5.44 9.04 21.55
N ALA A 436 5.68 7.86 22.13
CA ALA A 436 4.64 6.95 22.58
C ALA A 436 3.68 7.60 23.60
N ASN A 437 4.23 8.32 24.57
CA ASN A 437 3.41 9.04 25.56
C ASN A 437 2.53 10.12 24.92
N SER A 438 3.05 10.84 23.92
CA SER A 438 2.30 11.88 23.20
C SER A 438 1.21 11.30 22.30
N MET A 439 1.50 10.17 21.64
CA MET A 439 0.54 9.44 20.81
C MET A 439 -0.62 8.91 21.67
N PHE A 440 -0.32 8.20 22.77
CA PHE A 440 -1.36 7.71 23.69
C PHE A 440 -2.21 8.85 24.28
N SER A 441 -1.56 9.96 24.67
CA SER A 441 -2.25 11.17 25.16
C SER A 441 -3.16 11.82 24.10
N SER A 442 -2.90 11.58 22.82
CA SER A 442 -3.67 12.14 21.70
C SER A 442 -4.97 11.36 21.41
N ALA A 443 -5.30 10.31 22.17
CA ALA A 443 -6.53 9.54 21.97
C ALA A 443 -7.85 10.35 22.14
N GLN A 444 -7.80 11.54 22.75
CA GLN A 444 -8.94 12.48 22.85
C GLN A 444 -8.90 13.62 21.81
N LYS A 445 -7.94 13.60 20.86
CA LYS A 445 -7.73 14.67 19.85
C LYS A 445 -9.00 15.02 19.08
N PHE A 446 -9.82 14.01 18.74
CA PHE A 446 -11.03 14.19 17.93
C PHE A 446 -12.32 14.40 18.74
N ASP A 447 -12.29 14.20 20.06
CA ASP A 447 -13.48 14.31 20.94
C ASP A 447 -14.20 15.66 20.82
N LYS A 448 -13.45 16.73 20.56
CA LYS A 448 -13.94 18.13 20.50
C LYS A 448 -13.94 18.74 19.10
N VAL A 449 -13.58 17.98 18.07
CA VAL A 449 -13.61 18.45 16.66
C VAL A 449 -15.04 18.76 16.24
N SER A 450 -15.21 19.72 15.32
CA SER A 450 -16.52 20.07 14.78
C SER A 450 -17.13 18.86 14.05
N ARG A 451 -18.40 18.54 14.35
CA ARG A 451 -19.19 17.56 13.56
C ARG A 451 -19.95 18.24 12.40
N ASN A 452 -19.73 19.55 12.23
CA ASN A 452 -20.17 20.33 11.07
C ASN A 452 -18.96 20.62 10.17
N GLY A 453 -18.99 20.19 8.92
CA GLY A 453 -17.90 20.39 7.95
C GLY A 453 -17.31 19.07 7.42
N PRO A 454 -16.16 19.11 6.74
CA PRO A 454 -15.46 17.91 6.27
C PRO A 454 -14.99 17.04 7.43
N LYS A 455 -14.99 15.72 7.22
CA LYS A 455 -14.42 14.75 8.17
C LYS A 455 -12.90 14.67 8.06
N ALA A 456 -12.26 14.20 9.12
CA ALA A 456 -10.84 13.90 9.12
C ALA A 456 -10.51 12.63 8.33
N PHE A 457 -9.41 12.69 7.61
CA PHE A 457 -8.59 11.56 7.19
C PHE A 457 -7.31 11.61 8.03
N VAL A 458 -7.08 10.62 8.90
CA VAL A 458 -5.81 10.49 9.63
C VAL A 458 -4.86 9.67 8.77
N SER A 459 -4.37 10.25 7.67
CA SER A 459 -3.78 9.45 6.60
C SER A 459 -2.39 8.89 6.93
N GLU A 460 -1.71 9.50 7.90
CA GLU A 460 -0.41 9.07 8.40
C GLU A 460 -0.36 9.17 9.93
N TYR A 461 -0.10 8.05 10.60
CA TYR A 461 0.28 8.03 12.01
C TYR A 461 1.33 6.95 12.31
N ALA A 462 2.29 7.29 13.17
CA ALA A 462 3.16 6.33 13.85
C ALA A 462 3.84 6.96 15.07
N VAL A 463 4.22 6.12 16.04
CA VAL A 463 5.23 6.50 17.03
C VAL A 463 6.61 6.45 16.36
N THR A 464 7.46 7.44 16.62
CA THR A 464 8.79 7.55 15.98
C THR A 464 9.93 7.75 16.99
N GLY A 465 11.17 7.63 16.51
CA GLY A 465 12.37 7.81 17.33
C GLY A 465 12.62 6.65 18.31
N ASN A 466 13.21 6.96 19.47
CA ASN A 466 13.68 5.95 20.42
C ASN A 466 12.57 5.05 20.99
N ASP A 467 11.34 5.57 21.14
CA ASP A 467 10.20 4.80 21.64
C ASP A 467 9.77 3.72 20.63
N ALA A 468 10.01 3.97 19.34
CA ALA A 468 9.63 3.08 18.26
C ALA A 468 10.66 1.98 17.99
N GLY A 469 11.95 2.31 18.05
CA GLY A 469 13.02 1.40 17.64
C GLY A 469 12.86 0.94 16.19
N GLN A 470 12.81 -0.37 15.96
CA GLN A 470 12.46 -0.99 14.67
C GLN A 470 10.99 -1.43 14.57
N GLY A 471 10.16 -1.03 15.54
CA GLY A 471 8.80 -1.51 15.74
C GLY A 471 8.71 -2.23 17.09
N SER A 472 8.54 -1.45 18.15
CA SER A 472 8.45 -1.90 19.54
C SER A 472 7.01 -2.17 19.98
N LEU A 473 6.86 -2.96 21.05
CA LEU A 473 5.58 -3.08 21.76
C LEU A 473 5.10 -1.72 22.30
N LEU A 474 6.00 -0.88 22.81
CA LEU A 474 5.69 0.47 23.30
C LEU A 474 4.95 1.33 22.26
N ALA A 475 5.47 1.38 21.05
CA ALA A 475 4.86 2.09 19.93
C ALA A 475 3.44 1.55 19.65
N ALA A 476 3.34 0.25 19.46
CA ALA A 476 2.08 -0.42 19.17
C ALA A 476 0.99 -0.19 20.24
N LEU A 477 1.34 -0.17 21.52
CA LEU A 477 0.38 0.11 22.60
C LEU A 477 -0.07 1.57 22.62
N ALA A 478 0.84 2.51 22.38
CA ALA A 478 0.51 3.92 22.29
C ALA A 478 -0.40 4.23 21.08
N GLU A 479 -0.06 3.65 19.93
CA GLU A 479 -0.85 3.71 18.69
C GLU A 479 -2.23 3.07 18.87
N ALA A 480 -2.32 1.89 19.49
CA ALA A 480 -3.60 1.26 19.82
C ALA A 480 -4.51 2.21 20.63
N GLY A 481 -3.94 2.96 21.57
CA GLY A 481 -4.67 3.96 22.35
C GLY A 481 -5.21 5.10 21.48
N PHE A 482 -4.37 5.65 20.60
CA PHE A 482 -4.78 6.67 19.63
C PHE A 482 -5.87 6.17 18.67
N VAL A 483 -5.71 4.96 18.12
CA VAL A 483 -6.64 4.32 17.17
C VAL A 483 -7.99 4.00 17.82
N ILE A 484 -8.03 3.60 19.10
CA ILE A 484 -9.30 3.53 19.87
C ILE A 484 -9.97 4.92 19.96
N GLY A 485 -9.17 5.99 20.10
CA GLY A 485 -9.64 7.37 20.04
C GLY A 485 -10.29 7.73 18.69
N LEU A 486 -9.70 7.29 17.58
CA LEU A 486 -10.25 7.48 16.23
C LEU A 486 -11.57 6.71 16.06
N GLU A 487 -11.60 5.44 16.48
CA GLU A 487 -12.80 4.60 16.42
C GLU A 487 -14.00 5.19 17.18
N LYS A 488 -13.75 5.71 18.38
CA LYS A 488 -14.78 6.39 19.19
C LYS A 488 -15.31 7.67 18.55
N ASN A 489 -14.55 8.25 17.62
CA ASN A 489 -14.88 9.47 16.88
C ASN A 489 -15.11 9.20 15.38
N CYS A 490 -15.59 8.02 15.00
CA CYS A 490 -15.95 7.64 13.62
C CYS A 490 -17.06 8.51 12.97
N ASP A 491 -17.73 9.36 13.75
CA ASP A 491 -18.61 10.42 13.26
C ASP A 491 -17.87 11.68 12.78
N ALA A 492 -16.63 11.91 13.26
CA ALA A 492 -15.74 13.00 12.82
C ALA A 492 -14.55 12.51 11.96
N VAL A 493 -14.17 11.24 12.05
CA VAL A 493 -13.08 10.59 11.31
C VAL A 493 -13.67 9.60 10.30
N GLU A 494 -13.29 9.71 9.02
CA GLU A 494 -13.78 8.82 7.94
C GLU A 494 -12.79 7.71 7.58
N MET A 495 -11.49 7.97 7.75
CA MET A 495 -10.37 7.13 7.31
C MET A 495 -9.15 7.34 8.22
N ALA A 496 -8.33 6.30 8.40
CA ALA A 496 -7.07 6.33 9.13
C ALA A 496 -6.11 5.22 8.62
N SER A 497 -4.81 5.54 8.50
CA SER A 497 -3.77 4.60 8.04
C SER A 497 -2.43 4.82 8.73
N TYR A 498 -1.77 3.71 9.10
CA TYR A 498 -0.41 3.72 9.64
C TYR A 498 0.61 3.98 8.53
N ALA A 499 1.68 4.71 8.84
CA ALA A 499 2.73 5.03 7.89
C ALA A 499 4.15 5.05 8.53
N PRO A 500 5.20 4.62 7.81
CA PRO A 500 5.21 3.86 6.55
C PRO A 500 4.81 2.39 6.71
N LEU A 501 4.35 1.78 5.62
CA LEU A 501 3.83 0.41 5.63
C LEU A 501 4.92 -0.67 5.50
N PHE A 502 6.01 -0.38 4.80
CA PHE A 502 6.97 -1.38 4.31
C PHE A 502 8.41 -0.93 4.50
N VAL A 503 9.32 -1.88 4.80
CA VAL A 503 10.77 -1.69 4.68
C VAL A 503 11.54 -2.94 4.28
N ASN A 504 12.39 -2.79 3.26
CA ASN A 504 13.47 -3.74 3.00
C ASN A 504 14.63 -3.48 3.98
N THR A 505 15.04 -4.50 4.75
CA THR A 505 16.10 -4.32 5.78
C THR A 505 17.49 -3.96 5.24
N ASN A 506 17.72 -4.04 3.93
CA ASN A 506 19.02 -3.78 3.33
C ASN A 506 19.23 -2.30 2.97
N ASP A 507 18.16 -1.52 2.80
CA ASP A 507 18.23 -0.06 2.63
C ASP A 507 17.01 0.60 3.26
N LYS A 508 17.27 1.32 4.36
CA LYS A 508 16.27 1.82 5.31
C LYS A 508 16.50 3.31 5.52
N THR A 509 15.61 4.12 4.96
CA THR A 509 15.61 5.59 5.02
C THR A 509 14.72 6.13 6.14
N TRP A 510 13.68 5.39 6.56
CA TRP A 510 12.78 5.76 7.65
C TRP A 510 12.54 4.61 8.65
N SER A 511 12.05 4.91 9.85
CA SER A 511 11.64 3.94 10.88
C SER A 511 10.68 4.57 11.91
N PRO A 512 9.77 3.79 12.52
CA PRO A 512 9.50 2.37 12.31
C PRO A 512 8.65 2.13 11.05
N ASP A 513 8.30 0.87 10.80
CA ASP A 513 7.50 0.43 9.66
C ASP A 513 6.56 -0.71 10.10
N ALA A 514 5.45 -0.93 9.41
CA ALA A 514 4.55 -2.03 9.78
C ALA A 514 5.10 -3.42 9.35
N ILE A 515 5.58 -3.53 8.12
CA ILE A 515 6.03 -4.79 7.51
C ILE A 515 7.51 -4.70 7.14
N VAL A 516 8.31 -5.59 7.72
CA VAL A 516 9.76 -5.67 7.51
C VAL A 516 10.08 -6.89 6.65
N PHE A 517 10.91 -6.75 5.62
CA PHE A 517 11.23 -7.85 4.71
C PHE A 517 12.67 -7.83 4.15
N ASP A 518 13.07 -8.96 3.58
CA ASP A 518 14.21 -9.10 2.66
C ASP A 518 13.73 -9.79 1.37
N SER A 519 14.64 -10.23 0.50
CA SER A 519 14.31 -10.91 -0.77
C SER A 519 13.41 -12.15 -0.59
N SER A 520 13.42 -12.79 0.58
CA SER A 520 12.90 -14.14 0.86
C SER A 520 12.09 -14.28 2.15
N GLN A 521 12.23 -13.34 3.09
CA GLN A 521 11.61 -13.36 4.40
C GLN A 521 10.84 -12.07 4.67
N MET A 522 9.84 -12.15 5.54
CA MET A 522 9.04 -11.02 5.99
C MET A 522 8.49 -11.26 7.40
N TYR A 523 8.23 -10.18 8.14
CA TYR A 523 7.52 -10.21 9.40
C TYR A 523 6.75 -8.90 9.66
N GLY A 524 5.66 -9.01 10.41
CA GLY A 524 4.94 -7.84 10.92
C GLY A 524 5.54 -7.36 12.24
N THR A 525 5.73 -6.06 12.40
CA THR A 525 6.08 -5.45 13.70
C THR A 525 4.89 -5.52 14.67
N PRO A 526 5.08 -5.24 15.97
CA PRO A 526 3.97 -5.11 16.92
C PRO A 526 2.90 -4.12 16.44
N SER A 527 3.26 -3.06 15.71
CA SER A 527 2.32 -2.10 15.12
C SER A 527 1.48 -2.69 13.97
N TYR A 528 2.05 -3.59 13.15
CA TYR A 528 1.27 -4.41 12.21
C TYR A 528 0.28 -5.32 12.96
N TRP A 529 0.75 -6.02 13.99
CA TRP A 529 -0.10 -6.91 14.80
C TRP A 529 -1.17 -6.18 15.61
N MET A 530 -0.94 -4.92 15.99
CA MET A 530 -1.92 -4.05 16.63
C MET A 530 -3.09 -3.75 15.68
N GLN A 531 -2.82 -3.47 14.41
CA GLN A 531 -3.87 -3.25 13.40
C GLN A 531 -4.80 -4.47 13.24
N HIS A 532 -4.33 -5.69 13.52
CA HIS A 532 -5.16 -6.91 13.48
C HIS A 532 -6.34 -6.90 14.47
N PHE A 533 -6.35 -6.02 15.48
CA PHE A 533 -7.47 -5.86 16.40
C PHE A 533 -8.63 -5.05 15.79
N PHE A 534 -8.38 -4.30 14.72
CA PHE A 534 -9.30 -3.34 14.11
C PHE A 534 -9.84 -3.74 12.73
N LYS A 535 -9.40 -4.86 12.15
CA LYS A 535 -9.88 -5.36 10.84
C LYS A 535 -11.41 -5.41 10.75
N GLU A 536 -12.03 -5.92 11.81
CA GLU A 536 -13.48 -6.09 11.93
C GLU A 536 -14.23 -4.81 12.35
N SER A 537 -13.53 -3.68 12.53
CA SER A 537 -14.15 -2.39 12.86
C SER A 537 -14.76 -1.69 11.66
N ASN A 538 -14.23 -1.92 10.45
CA ASN A 538 -14.74 -1.33 9.22
C ASN A 538 -16.19 -1.77 9.01
N GLY A 539 -17.11 -0.79 8.97
CA GLY A 539 -18.55 -1.07 8.85
C GLY A 539 -19.19 -1.68 10.11
N ALA A 540 -18.49 -1.79 11.25
CA ALA A 540 -19.09 -2.26 12.49
C ALA A 540 -19.98 -1.20 13.17
N THR A 541 -20.64 -1.58 14.25
CA THR A 541 -21.51 -0.71 15.05
C THR A 541 -20.79 -0.38 16.36
N LEU A 542 -20.31 0.84 16.51
CA LEU A 542 -19.73 1.35 17.77
C LEU A 542 -20.81 1.45 18.85
N LEU A 543 -20.53 0.89 20.02
CA LEU A 543 -21.33 1.02 21.22
C LEU A 543 -20.82 2.16 22.11
N ASN A 544 -21.72 2.78 22.86
CA ASN A 544 -21.32 3.76 23.88
C ASN A 544 -20.68 3.03 25.07
N SER A 545 -19.38 3.25 25.29
CA SER A 545 -18.62 2.64 26.37
C SER A 545 -17.94 3.68 27.27
N THR A 546 -18.22 3.63 28.57
CA THR A 546 -17.65 4.53 29.59
C THR A 546 -16.71 3.76 30.50
N LEU A 547 -15.43 4.15 30.52
CA LEU A 547 -14.40 3.59 31.38
C LEU A 547 -14.19 4.50 32.60
N GLN A 548 -14.17 3.93 33.80
CA GLN A 548 -13.88 4.60 35.06
C GLN A 548 -12.70 3.90 35.74
N SER A 549 -11.70 4.67 36.19
CA SER A 549 -10.54 4.17 36.92
C SER A 549 -10.28 5.00 38.17
N ASN A 550 -9.77 4.35 39.22
CA ASN A 550 -9.38 5.02 40.46
C ASN A 550 -7.98 5.68 40.37
N SER A 551 -7.21 5.39 39.32
CA SER A 551 -5.88 5.92 39.04
C SER A 551 -5.88 6.77 37.75
N SER A 552 -4.82 7.57 37.54
CA SER A 552 -4.60 8.30 36.28
C SER A 552 -4.64 7.32 35.10
N SER A 553 -5.58 7.55 34.17
CA SER A 553 -6.03 6.52 33.24
C SER A 553 -5.03 6.24 32.11
N ASN A 554 -4.06 5.37 32.38
CA ASN A 554 -3.26 4.66 31.37
C ASN A 554 -4.08 3.54 30.68
N LEU A 555 -5.42 3.68 30.67
CA LEU A 555 -6.38 2.74 30.15
C LEU A 555 -7.29 3.45 29.16
N ILE A 556 -7.53 2.82 28.01
CA ILE A 556 -8.56 3.27 27.08
C ILE A 556 -9.23 2.07 26.43
N ALA A 557 -10.54 2.18 26.21
CA ALA A 557 -11.38 1.11 25.69
C ALA A 557 -12.41 1.60 24.67
N SER A 558 -12.80 0.69 23.77
CA SER A 558 -13.97 0.78 22.90
C SER A 558 -14.73 -0.55 22.88
N ALA A 559 -15.99 -0.51 22.48
CA ALA A 559 -16.81 -1.69 22.24
C ALA A 559 -17.54 -1.56 20.90
N ILE A 560 -17.56 -2.63 20.11
CA ILE A 560 -18.26 -2.68 18.81
C ILE A 560 -19.10 -3.96 18.71
N ILE A 561 -20.23 -3.90 18.00
CA ILE A 561 -20.91 -5.08 17.47
C ILE A 561 -20.52 -5.19 16.00
N TRP A 562 -20.03 -6.36 15.61
CA TRP A 562 -19.73 -6.68 14.22
C TRP A 562 -20.36 -8.03 13.85
N LYS A 563 -20.55 -8.25 12.56
CA LYS A 563 -21.05 -9.52 12.02
C LYS A 563 -19.93 -10.20 11.27
N ASP A 564 -19.63 -11.44 11.66
CA ASP A 564 -18.60 -12.22 10.98
C ASP A 564 -19.04 -12.64 9.58
N SER A 565 -18.13 -12.50 8.62
CA SER A 565 -18.39 -12.77 7.20
C SER A 565 -18.31 -14.25 6.85
N GLU A 566 -17.65 -15.08 7.66
CA GLU A 566 -17.40 -16.49 7.42
C GLU A 566 -18.52 -17.36 8.02
N ASP A 567 -18.96 -17.06 9.25
CA ASP A 567 -20.01 -17.81 9.96
C ASP A 567 -21.36 -17.08 10.08
N SER A 568 -21.44 -15.82 9.65
CA SER A 568 -22.64 -14.97 9.68
C SER A 568 -23.25 -14.69 11.06
N LYS A 569 -22.53 -14.93 12.16
CA LYS A 569 -22.97 -14.60 13.52
C LYS A 569 -22.53 -13.18 13.92
N GLU A 570 -23.17 -12.66 14.96
CA GLU A 570 -22.85 -11.35 15.51
C GLU A 570 -22.01 -11.50 16.78
N TYR A 571 -21.04 -10.62 16.95
CA TYR A 571 -20.08 -10.64 18.03
C TYR A 571 -19.98 -9.25 18.66
N LEU A 572 -20.06 -9.21 19.99
CA LEU A 572 -19.63 -8.05 20.77
C LEU A 572 -18.12 -8.16 20.96
N ARG A 573 -17.38 -7.21 20.37
CA ARG A 573 -15.94 -7.04 20.61
C ARG A 573 -15.70 -5.89 21.58
N ILE A 574 -14.99 -6.16 22.66
CA ILE A 574 -14.46 -5.13 23.56
C ILE A 574 -12.94 -5.07 23.39
N LYS A 575 -12.39 -3.87 23.18
CA LYS A 575 -10.96 -3.62 23.02
C LYS A 575 -10.47 -2.72 24.14
N VAL A 576 -9.36 -3.09 24.78
CA VAL A 576 -8.79 -2.35 25.92
C VAL A 576 -7.27 -2.34 25.84
N VAL A 577 -6.69 -1.15 25.86
CA VAL A 577 -5.24 -0.96 26.05
C VAL A 577 -4.97 -0.68 27.52
N ASN A 578 -4.05 -1.43 28.12
CA ASN A 578 -3.36 -1.07 29.35
C ASN A 578 -1.95 -0.59 29.02
N PHE A 579 -1.76 0.73 28.96
CA PHE A 579 -0.48 1.37 28.72
C PHE A 579 0.38 1.43 30.00
N GLY A 580 -0.21 1.14 31.17
CA GLY A 580 0.45 1.23 32.47
C GLY A 580 1.26 -0.01 32.85
N ASN A 581 2.16 0.20 33.82
CA ASN A 581 3.13 -0.80 34.30
C ASN A 581 2.54 -1.83 35.27
N ASN A 582 1.27 -1.68 35.68
CA ASN A 582 0.61 -2.52 36.67
C ASN A 582 -0.50 -3.35 36.03
N SER A 583 -0.73 -4.55 36.56
CA SER A 583 -1.93 -5.33 36.25
C SER A 583 -3.19 -4.59 36.70
N VAL A 584 -4.26 -4.65 35.90
CA VAL A 584 -5.55 -4.00 36.20
C VAL A 584 -6.67 -5.03 36.22
N THR A 585 -7.45 -5.06 37.29
CA THR A 585 -8.72 -5.80 37.34
C THR A 585 -9.81 -4.95 36.71
N LEU A 586 -10.16 -5.26 35.45
CA LEU A 586 -11.25 -4.62 34.73
C LEU A 586 -12.57 -5.34 35.00
N LYS A 587 -13.54 -4.63 35.57
CA LYS A 587 -14.91 -5.11 35.75
C LYS A 587 -15.78 -4.59 34.63
N ILE A 588 -16.20 -5.47 33.74
CA ILE A 588 -17.02 -5.15 32.58
C ILE A 588 -18.49 -5.36 32.94
N PHE A 589 -19.31 -4.33 32.71
CA PHE A 589 -20.76 -4.35 32.85
C PHE A 589 -21.37 -4.04 31.49
N ILE A 590 -22.18 -4.95 30.95
CA ILE A 590 -22.84 -4.77 29.66
C ILE A 590 -24.35 -4.63 29.92
N ASP A 591 -24.92 -3.49 29.55
CA ASP A 591 -26.34 -3.18 29.69
C ASP A 591 -27.06 -3.33 28.34
N GLY A 592 -28.31 -3.79 28.36
CA GLY A 592 -29.16 -4.00 27.18
C GLY A 592 -29.05 -5.36 26.46
N LEU A 593 -28.17 -6.26 26.91
CA LEU A 593 -27.96 -7.59 26.32
C LEU A 593 -28.41 -8.71 27.28
N GLU A 594 -29.21 -9.68 26.80
CA GLU A 594 -29.61 -10.88 27.56
C GLU A 594 -28.44 -11.88 27.70
N LEU A 595 -27.46 -11.53 28.52
CA LEU A 595 -26.19 -12.26 28.69
C LEU A 595 -26.32 -13.52 29.57
N ASP A 596 -27.48 -13.74 30.21
CA ASP A 596 -27.81 -14.93 31.01
C ASP A 596 -27.89 -16.23 30.20
N SER A 597 -27.48 -16.21 28.92
CA SER A 597 -27.50 -17.37 28.05
C SER A 597 -26.35 -17.48 27.06
N VAL A 598 -25.24 -16.73 27.26
CA VAL A 598 -23.98 -16.97 26.53
C VAL A 598 -23.45 -18.36 26.92
N PRO A 599 -23.14 -19.26 25.96
CA PRO A 599 -22.51 -20.54 26.31
C PRO A 599 -21.10 -20.26 26.87
N PRO A 600 -20.64 -20.97 27.93
CA PRO A 600 -19.31 -20.75 28.53
C PRO A 600 -18.13 -20.85 27.56
N SER A 601 -18.30 -21.53 26.42
CA SER A 601 -17.32 -21.64 25.34
C SER A 601 -17.36 -20.51 24.31
N GLY A 602 -18.14 -19.44 24.54
CA GLY A 602 -18.45 -18.39 23.58
C GLY A 602 -17.60 -17.11 23.68
N LEU A 603 -16.58 -17.09 24.55
CA LEU A 603 -15.72 -15.94 24.83
C LEU A 603 -14.25 -16.28 24.55
N THR A 604 -13.60 -15.47 23.72
CA THR A 604 -12.16 -15.54 23.45
C THR A 604 -11.47 -14.25 23.85
N LYS A 605 -10.30 -14.36 24.51
CA LYS A 605 -9.36 -13.28 24.75
C LYS A 605 -8.27 -13.35 23.67
N THR A 606 -7.99 -12.25 22.98
CA THR A 606 -6.75 -12.09 22.21
C THR A 606 -5.92 -10.96 22.83
N GLU A 607 -4.66 -11.22 23.14
CA GLU A 607 -3.77 -10.29 23.85
C GLU A 607 -2.45 -10.11 23.09
N LEU A 608 -2.03 -8.85 22.93
CA LEU A 608 -0.72 -8.43 22.43
C LEU A 608 0.04 -7.81 23.61
N THR A 609 1.10 -8.46 24.06
CA THR A 609 1.96 -8.03 25.17
C THR A 609 3.31 -8.75 25.09
N SER A 610 4.26 -8.38 25.95
CA SER A 610 5.54 -9.08 26.15
C SER A 610 6.11 -8.77 27.53
N SER A 611 7.09 -9.56 27.98
CA SER A 611 7.82 -9.33 29.23
C SER A 611 8.67 -8.05 29.24
N ASN A 612 8.97 -7.48 28.08
CA ASN A 612 9.68 -6.21 27.96
C ASN A 612 8.96 -5.29 26.97
N LEU A 613 8.72 -4.05 27.41
CA LEU A 613 8.02 -3.00 26.69
C LEU A 613 8.73 -2.57 25.38
N MET A 614 10.04 -2.78 25.30
CA MET A 614 10.85 -2.52 24.10
C MET A 614 11.12 -3.79 23.26
N ASP A 615 10.31 -4.84 23.42
CA ASP A 615 10.45 -6.02 22.55
C ASP A 615 9.93 -5.75 21.13
N GLU A 616 10.70 -6.23 20.16
CA GLU A 616 10.48 -6.10 18.71
C GLU A 616 10.50 -7.49 18.05
N ASN A 617 9.90 -7.62 16.86
CA ASN A 617 10.06 -8.81 16.00
C ASN A 617 11.33 -8.69 15.13
N SER A 618 11.90 -9.83 14.72
CA SER A 618 13.05 -9.90 13.80
C SER A 618 12.97 -11.16 12.93
N PHE A 619 13.80 -11.30 11.89
CA PHE A 619 13.84 -12.55 11.10
C PHE A 619 14.17 -13.81 11.93
N GLN A 620 14.93 -13.68 13.01
CA GLN A 620 15.24 -14.79 13.93
C GLN A 620 14.08 -15.10 14.89
N ALA A 621 13.20 -14.13 15.15
CA ALA A 621 12.04 -14.27 16.02
C ALA A 621 10.84 -13.46 15.47
N PRO A 622 10.27 -13.85 14.30
CA PRO A 622 9.29 -13.03 13.56
C PRO A 622 7.90 -12.96 14.21
N LYS A 623 7.75 -13.69 15.33
CA LYS A 623 6.53 -13.88 16.11
C LYS A 623 6.79 -13.71 17.62
N LYS A 624 7.86 -12.99 18.00
CA LYS A 624 8.22 -12.74 19.40
C LYS A 624 7.12 -11.96 20.13
N VAL A 625 6.59 -10.94 19.46
CA VAL A 625 5.49 -10.10 19.92
C VAL A 625 4.41 -10.15 18.84
N MET A 626 3.42 -11.01 19.05
CA MET A 626 2.24 -11.17 18.19
C MET A 626 1.01 -11.49 19.05
N PRO A 627 -0.23 -11.37 18.52
CA PRO A 627 -1.43 -11.57 19.31
C PRO A 627 -1.64 -13.05 19.63
N VAL A 628 -1.79 -13.37 20.92
CA VAL A 628 -2.08 -14.73 21.40
C VAL A 628 -3.55 -14.82 21.77
N THR A 629 -4.25 -15.87 21.28
CA THR A 629 -5.68 -16.08 21.58
C THR A 629 -5.88 -17.27 22.52
N SER A 630 -6.73 -17.10 23.53
CA SER A 630 -7.17 -18.13 24.47
C SER A 630 -8.69 -18.09 24.66
N SER A 631 -9.29 -19.23 25.00
CA SER A 631 -10.68 -19.31 25.46
C SER A 631 -10.76 -18.94 26.94
N MET A 632 -11.89 -18.37 27.37
CA MET A 632 -12.16 -18.09 28.79
C MET A 632 -13.49 -18.73 29.21
N GLU A 633 -13.57 -19.20 30.46
CA GLU A 633 -14.72 -19.97 30.97
C GLU A 633 -15.81 -19.07 31.61
N ASP A 634 -15.43 -17.90 32.14
CA ASP A 634 -16.32 -16.94 32.83
C ASP A 634 -16.97 -15.92 31.86
N ALA A 635 -17.84 -16.40 30.96
CA ALA A 635 -18.61 -15.55 30.04
C ALA A 635 -19.98 -15.15 30.64
N GLY A 636 -20.26 -13.84 30.76
CA GLY A 636 -21.55 -13.37 31.27
C GLY A 636 -21.72 -11.84 31.29
N GLY A 637 -22.85 -11.36 31.83
CA GLY A 637 -23.20 -9.92 31.89
C GLY A 637 -22.34 -9.07 32.81
N LYS A 638 -21.55 -9.73 33.66
CA LYS A 638 -20.49 -9.14 34.49
C LYS A 638 -19.26 -10.02 34.34
N MET A 639 -18.13 -9.43 33.99
CA MET A 639 -16.85 -10.13 33.86
C MET A 639 -15.78 -9.36 34.63
N ASP A 640 -15.09 -10.03 35.54
CA ASP A 640 -13.93 -9.49 36.24
C ASP A 640 -12.67 -10.08 35.56
N ILE A 641 -11.95 -9.26 34.78
CA ILE A 641 -10.84 -9.71 33.94
C ILE A 641 -9.54 -9.01 34.34
N VAL A 642 -8.46 -9.76 34.49
CA VAL A 642 -7.13 -9.20 34.69
C VAL A 642 -6.50 -8.84 33.34
N LEU A 643 -6.24 -7.54 33.15
CA LEU A 643 -5.42 -7.01 32.08
C LEU A 643 -3.96 -7.01 32.52
N SER A 644 -3.10 -7.61 31.72
CA SER A 644 -1.64 -7.59 31.93
C SER A 644 -1.13 -6.13 31.87
N PRO A 645 -0.04 -5.77 32.58
CA PRO A 645 0.66 -4.53 32.32
C PRO A 645 1.12 -4.48 30.86
N HIS A 646 1.20 -3.27 30.27
CA HIS A 646 1.65 -3.07 28.90
C HIS A 646 1.03 -4.07 27.90
N SER A 647 -0.29 -4.04 27.77
CA SER A 647 -1.04 -4.98 26.94
C SER A 647 -2.11 -4.29 26.11
N PHE A 648 -2.38 -4.84 24.93
CA PHE A 648 -3.58 -4.55 24.16
C PHE A 648 -4.39 -5.83 24.06
N THR A 649 -5.58 -5.82 24.64
CA THR A 649 -6.46 -6.99 24.74
C THR A 649 -7.78 -6.72 24.00
N ARG A 650 -8.26 -7.71 23.24
CA ARG A 650 -9.65 -7.78 22.80
C ARG A 650 -10.35 -9.00 23.39
N PHE A 651 -11.65 -8.84 23.62
CA PHE A 651 -12.57 -9.89 24.02
C PHE A 651 -13.67 -9.99 22.97
N ASP A 652 -13.83 -11.16 22.38
CA ASP A 652 -14.90 -11.45 21.42
C ASP A 652 -15.95 -12.35 22.09
N LEU A 653 -17.19 -11.83 22.22
CA LEU A 653 -18.33 -12.51 22.80
C LEU A 653 -19.36 -12.82 21.72
N LEU A 654 -19.67 -14.10 21.50
CA LEU A 654 -20.74 -14.49 20.59
C LEU A 654 -22.12 -14.01 21.10
N MET A 655 -22.78 -13.17 20.30
CA MET A 655 -24.16 -12.75 20.56
C MET A 655 -25.15 -13.80 20.04
N LYS A 656 -26.21 -14.06 20.80
CA LYS A 656 -27.32 -14.88 20.33
C LYS A 656 -28.22 -14.07 19.41
N SER A 657 -28.55 -14.65 18.27
CA SER A 657 -29.56 -14.11 17.35
C SER A 657 -30.90 -13.99 18.08
N ASN A 658 -31.45 -12.78 18.15
CA ASN A 658 -32.81 -12.56 18.64
C ASN A 658 -33.81 -13.16 17.64
N ASN A 659 -34.10 -14.46 17.79
CA ASN A 659 -35.24 -15.13 17.18
C ASN A 659 -36.53 -14.64 17.85
N ILE A 660 -36.88 -13.37 17.63
CA ILE A 660 -38.20 -12.84 17.92
C ILE A 660 -39.17 -13.66 17.07
N ARG A 661 -39.90 -14.57 17.73
CA ARG A 661 -41.09 -15.19 17.16
C ARG A 661 -42.15 -14.08 17.02
N ILE A 662 -42.12 -13.38 15.89
CA ILE A 662 -43.27 -12.61 15.43
C ILE A 662 -44.39 -13.62 15.22
N GLN A 663 -45.36 -13.65 16.14
CA GLN A 663 -46.62 -14.32 15.89
C GLN A 663 -47.38 -13.51 14.83
N GLY A 664 -47.37 -14.00 13.59
CA GLY A 664 -48.21 -13.48 12.50
C GLY A 664 -47.46 -12.84 11.34
N SER A 665 -46.93 -13.66 10.43
CA SER A 665 -47.08 -13.48 8.97
C SER A 665 -46.44 -14.67 8.24
N ASP A 666 -47.13 -15.23 7.26
CA ASP A 666 -46.78 -16.48 6.58
C ASP A 666 -45.69 -16.32 5.49
N ASN A 667 -44.66 -15.51 5.73
CA ASN A 667 -43.63 -15.21 4.72
C ASN A 667 -42.51 -16.27 4.63
N LYS A 668 -42.33 -17.14 5.65
CA LYS A 668 -41.23 -18.13 5.63
C LYS A 668 -41.40 -19.20 4.56
N GLU A 669 -42.61 -19.70 4.32
CA GLU A 669 -42.84 -20.65 3.23
C GLU A 669 -42.67 -20.02 1.84
N GLU A 670 -42.85 -18.70 1.70
CA GLU A 670 -42.69 -18.02 0.41
C GLU A 670 -41.22 -17.71 0.11
N GLU A 671 -40.43 -17.29 1.11
CA GLU A 671 -38.97 -17.20 0.99
C GLU A 671 -38.31 -18.55 0.73
N GLU A 672 -38.76 -19.61 1.41
CA GLU A 672 -38.23 -20.96 1.23
C GLU A 672 -38.61 -21.54 -0.15
N ARG A 673 -39.86 -21.34 -0.62
CA ARG A 673 -40.25 -21.64 -2.01
C ARG A 673 -39.42 -20.85 -3.03
N THR A 674 -39.16 -19.57 -2.78
CA THR A 674 -38.37 -18.71 -3.68
C THR A 674 -36.89 -19.15 -3.71
N ARG A 675 -36.31 -19.54 -2.57
CA ARG A 675 -34.97 -20.16 -2.51
C ARG A 675 -34.92 -21.48 -3.28
N GLU A 676 -35.91 -22.35 -3.09
CA GLU A 676 -35.96 -23.64 -3.76
C GLU A 676 -36.15 -23.49 -5.29
N GLN A 677 -36.95 -22.52 -5.73
CA GLN A 677 -37.09 -22.15 -7.15
C GLN A 677 -35.80 -21.56 -7.72
N LYS A 678 -35.11 -20.65 -7.00
CA LYS A 678 -33.79 -20.14 -7.43
C LYS A 678 -32.76 -21.26 -7.53
N ALA A 679 -32.71 -22.19 -6.58
CA ALA A 679 -31.80 -23.35 -6.62
C ALA A 679 -32.10 -24.27 -7.81
N LYS A 680 -33.39 -24.56 -8.09
CA LYS A 680 -33.83 -25.32 -9.27
C LYS A 680 -33.49 -24.60 -10.58
N ALA A 681 -33.63 -23.28 -10.64
CA ALA A 681 -33.25 -22.49 -11.80
C ALA A 681 -31.73 -22.49 -12.04
N LEU A 682 -30.92 -22.32 -10.98
CA LEU A 682 -29.47 -22.34 -11.05
C LEU A 682 -28.94 -23.72 -11.49
N ALA A 683 -29.45 -24.80 -10.92
CA ALA A 683 -29.12 -26.17 -11.34
C ALA A 683 -29.50 -26.43 -12.82
N LYS A 684 -30.63 -25.89 -13.28
CA LYS A 684 -31.06 -25.99 -14.69
C LYS A 684 -30.17 -25.15 -15.63
N LEU A 685 -29.63 -24.04 -15.16
CA LEU A 685 -28.65 -23.21 -15.89
C LEU A 685 -27.29 -23.91 -15.98
N GLU A 686 -26.82 -24.56 -14.90
CA GLU A 686 -25.60 -25.38 -14.91
C GLU A 686 -25.73 -26.60 -15.82
N GLU A 687 -26.88 -27.28 -15.79
CA GLU A 687 -27.24 -28.37 -16.72
C GLU A 687 -27.21 -27.88 -18.18
N LEU A 688 -27.77 -26.69 -18.47
CA LEU A 688 -27.69 -26.08 -19.80
C LEU A 688 -26.24 -25.81 -20.20
N ASN A 689 -25.46 -25.14 -19.34
CA ASN A 689 -24.07 -24.79 -19.61
C ASN A 689 -23.17 -26.02 -19.81
N ARG A 690 -23.43 -27.13 -19.11
CA ARG A 690 -22.77 -28.42 -19.40
C ARG A 690 -23.15 -28.97 -20.77
N ARG A 691 -24.42 -28.87 -21.17
CA ARG A 691 -24.88 -29.30 -22.51
C ARG A 691 -24.32 -28.42 -23.62
N THR A 692 -24.20 -27.11 -23.43
CA THR A 692 -23.55 -26.20 -24.38
C THR A 692 -22.07 -26.54 -24.54
N LYS A 693 -21.31 -26.69 -23.44
CA LYS A 693 -19.90 -27.10 -23.49
C LYS A 693 -19.69 -28.50 -24.09
N ALA A 694 -20.62 -29.43 -23.86
CA ALA A 694 -20.60 -30.75 -24.50
C ALA A 694 -20.91 -30.68 -26.01
N GLY A 695 -21.80 -29.76 -26.43
CA GLY A 695 -22.07 -29.47 -27.83
C GLY A 695 -20.88 -28.85 -28.55
N GLU A 696 -20.22 -27.87 -27.93
CA GLU A 696 -19.00 -27.23 -28.45
C GLU A 696 -17.84 -28.24 -28.58
N ALA A 697 -17.64 -29.10 -27.57
CA ALA A 697 -16.68 -30.20 -27.62
C ALA A 697 -17.03 -31.28 -28.68
N GLY A 698 -18.32 -31.50 -28.95
CA GLY A 698 -18.79 -32.37 -30.03
C GLY A 698 -18.58 -31.79 -31.43
N THR A 699 -18.65 -30.46 -31.56
CA THR A 699 -18.60 -29.77 -32.87
C THR A 699 -17.16 -29.61 -33.38
N GLN A 700 -16.14 -29.65 -32.51
CA GLN A 700 -14.72 -29.69 -32.92
C GLN A 700 -14.23 -31.05 -33.48
N LYS A 701 -15.10 -32.03 -33.71
CA LYS A 701 -14.70 -33.36 -34.23
C LYS A 701 -15.43 -33.81 -35.51
N ALA A 702 -16.09 -32.90 -36.22
CA ALA A 702 -16.88 -33.23 -37.41
C ALA A 702 -16.81 -32.21 -38.57
N GLU A 703 -15.62 -31.68 -38.88
CA GLU A 703 -15.38 -31.01 -40.18
C GLU A 703 -14.39 -31.79 -41.04
N ARG A 704 -14.89 -32.79 -41.77
CA ARG A 704 -14.28 -33.25 -43.01
C ARG A 704 -15.28 -33.91 -43.95
N THR A 705 -15.19 -33.53 -45.22
CA THR A 705 -15.89 -34.10 -46.41
C THR A 705 -17.27 -33.52 -46.73
N GLN A 706 -17.50 -33.30 -48.04
CA GLN A 706 -18.60 -32.54 -48.64
C GLN A 706 -19.84 -33.42 -48.95
N GLY A 707 -20.99 -32.77 -49.20
CA GLY A 707 -21.91 -33.23 -50.25
C GLY A 707 -23.40 -33.32 -49.90
N THR A 708 -24.17 -32.31 -50.34
CA THR A 708 -25.59 -32.39 -50.82
C THR A 708 -26.48 -33.55 -50.35
N GLN A 709 -27.57 -33.26 -49.61
CA GLN A 709 -28.95 -33.37 -50.13
C GLN A 709 -30.03 -32.78 -49.19
N ASN A 710 -31.23 -32.65 -49.74
CA ASN A 710 -32.39 -31.88 -49.26
C ASN A 710 -33.07 -32.36 -47.96
N ALA A 711 -33.72 -31.38 -47.32
CA ALA A 711 -35.06 -31.42 -46.70
C ALA A 711 -35.38 -32.47 -45.62
N GLU A 712 -35.42 -32.02 -44.36
CA GLU A 712 -36.49 -32.30 -43.38
C GLU A 712 -36.26 -31.52 -42.07
N THR A 713 -36.79 -30.30 -41.92
CA THR A 713 -36.98 -29.67 -40.58
C THR A 713 -38.00 -28.51 -40.55
N THR A 714 -39.23 -28.78 -40.99
CA THR A 714 -40.37 -27.89 -40.68
C THR A 714 -41.08 -28.40 -39.43
N GLN A 715 -40.65 -27.99 -38.22
CA GLN A 715 -41.46 -27.99 -36.96
C GLN A 715 -40.69 -27.55 -35.67
N VAL A 716 -39.84 -26.51 -35.69
CA VAL A 716 -39.30 -25.92 -34.43
C VAL A 716 -39.14 -24.39 -34.51
N ILE A 717 -40.16 -23.66 -35.00
CA ILE A 717 -40.11 -22.18 -35.10
C ILE A 717 -41.25 -21.46 -34.35
N ASP A 718 -42.31 -22.17 -33.94
CA ASP A 718 -43.48 -21.56 -33.27
C ASP A 718 -43.47 -21.59 -31.72
N VAL A 719 -42.29 -21.77 -31.10
CA VAL A 719 -42.13 -21.78 -29.63
C VAL A 719 -41.18 -20.67 -29.13
N ILE A 720 -40.50 -19.94 -30.02
CA ILE A 720 -39.48 -18.91 -29.66
C ILE A 720 -39.97 -17.48 -30.00
N LYS A 721 -41.29 -17.28 -30.17
CA LYS A 721 -41.91 -15.96 -30.41
C LYS A 721 -43.08 -15.63 -29.47
N GLY A 722 -43.07 -16.20 -28.27
CA GLY A 722 -44.13 -16.02 -27.28
C GLY A 722 -43.63 -16.02 -25.83
N GLU A 723 -42.48 -15.41 -25.55
CA GLU A 723 -41.95 -15.27 -24.18
C GLU A 723 -40.95 -14.09 -24.05
N GLN A 724 -41.17 -13.00 -24.80
CA GLN A 724 -40.33 -11.79 -24.74
C GLN A 724 -41.12 -10.47 -24.74
N GLU A 725 -42.40 -10.51 -24.34
CA GLU A 725 -43.28 -9.33 -24.15
C GLU A 725 -44.02 -9.39 -22.79
N GLU A 726 -43.30 -9.65 -21.69
CA GLU A 726 -43.90 -9.53 -20.34
C GLU A 726 -42.89 -9.12 -19.24
N SER A 727 -42.19 -8.00 -19.47
CA SER A 727 -41.38 -7.33 -18.42
C SER A 727 -41.21 -5.82 -18.70
N CYS A 728 -42.26 -5.15 -19.18
CA CYS A 728 -42.22 -3.71 -19.45
C CYS A 728 -43.59 -3.02 -19.23
N ALA A 729 -44.12 -3.09 -18.00
CA ALA A 729 -45.21 -2.24 -17.54
C ALA A 729 -45.30 -2.24 -16.00
N LEU A 730 -45.09 -1.09 -15.36
CA LEU A 730 -45.69 -0.62 -14.09
C LEU A 730 -44.86 0.53 -13.49
N ALA A 731 -45.14 1.78 -13.89
CA ALA A 731 -45.03 2.99 -13.05
C ALA A 731 -45.28 4.29 -13.87
N GLU A 732 -46.53 4.55 -14.27
CA GLU A 732 -46.99 5.92 -14.54
C GLU A 732 -48.24 6.20 -13.71
N HIS A 733 -48.21 7.24 -12.87
CA HIS A 733 -49.30 8.19 -12.61
C HIS A 733 -48.94 9.19 -11.51
N ALA A 734 -48.57 10.41 -11.91
CA ALA A 734 -48.78 11.64 -11.13
C ALA A 734 -48.49 12.88 -12.00
N THR A 735 -49.43 13.27 -12.87
CA THR A 735 -49.34 14.51 -13.65
C THR A 735 -49.99 15.66 -12.88
N VAL A 736 -49.29 16.77 -12.71
CA VAL A 736 -49.88 18.08 -12.38
C VAL A 736 -49.25 19.12 -13.30
N ASP A 737 -50.10 19.85 -14.02
CA ASP A 737 -49.71 20.95 -14.91
C ASP A 737 -48.95 22.07 -14.18
N LEU A 738 -48.04 22.73 -14.89
CA LEU A 738 -48.07 24.19 -15.03
C LEU A 738 -47.18 24.66 -16.21
N LYS A 739 -47.75 25.52 -17.06
CA LYS A 739 -47.06 26.20 -18.17
C LYS A 739 -46.10 27.26 -17.63
N PHE A 740 -45.05 27.61 -18.38
CA PHE A 740 -44.97 28.94 -19.03
C PHE A 740 -43.81 29.08 -20.04
N GLU A 741 -44.09 29.93 -21.03
CA GLU A 741 -43.33 30.50 -22.16
C GLU A 741 -41.79 30.43 -22.23
N ALA A 742 -41.31 30.24 -23.46
CA ALA A 742 -39.99 30.66 -23.94
C ALA A 742 -40.09 31.99 -24.72
N PRO A 743 -38.99 32.76 -24.82
CA PRO A 743 -38.75 33.63 -25.96
C PRO A 743 -37.56 33.15 -26.81
N GLY A 744 -37.58 33.48 -28.10
CA GLY A 744 -36.67 32.97 -29.13
C GLY A 744 -35.29 33.65 -29.21
N PRO A 745 -34.46 33.25 -30.20
CA PRO A 745 -33.07 33.70 -30.35
C PRO A 745 -32.94 35.04 -31.08
N THR A 746 -31.83 35.74 -30.83
CA THR A 746 -31.40 36.92 -31.61
C THR A 746 -30.04 36.68 -32.27
N LEU A 747 -29.81 37.34 -33.40
CA LEU A 747 -28.86 36.99 -34.46
C LEU A 747 -27.83 38.13 -34.70
N VAL A 748 -26.64 37.77 -35.21
CA VAL A 748 -25.55 38.67 -35.74
C VAL A 748 -25.00 39.70 -34.71
N SER A 749 -23.85 40.39 -34.82
CA SER A 749 -22.82 40.71 -35.84
C SER A 749 -21.59 41.31 -35.09
N GLU A 750 -20.33 41.41 -35.56
CA GLU A 750 -19.64 41.10 -36.84
C GLU A 750 -18.09 41.18 -36.67
N PHE A 751 -17.32 40.68 -37.66
CA PHE A 751 -15.91 40.98 -38.06
C PHE A 751 -14.75 41.00 -37.01
N GLY A 752 -13.50 40.66 -37.38
CA GLY A 752 -12.99 40.25 -38.69
C GLY A 752 -11.49 39.86 -38.70
N VAL A 753 -11.04 39.30 -39.82
CA VAL A 753 -9.65 38.85 -40.07
C VAL A 753 -8.85 39.98 -40.73
N VAL A 754 -7.64 40.25 -40.26
CA VAL A 754 -6.60 40.98 -41.04
C VAL A 754 -5.24 40.31 -40.84
N SER A 755 -4.62 39.92 -41.95
CA SER A 755 -3.21 39.55 -42.09
C SER A 755 -2.40 40.72 -42.64
N GLN A 756 -1.17 40.94 -42.17
CA GLN A 756 -0.09 41.44 -43.04
C GLN A 756 1.32 41.31 -42.44
N ASP A 757 2.29 41.07 -43.33
CA ASP A 757 3.72 40.94 -43.06
C ASP A 757 4.42 42.27 -42.71
N ARG A 758 5.59 42.20 -42.06
CA ARG A 758 6.83 42.78 -42.64
C ARG A 758 8.13 42.36 -41.94
N GLU A 759 9.20 42.42 -42.73
CA GLU A 759 10.56 41.97 -42.43
C GLU A 759 11.41 42.96 -41.61
N SER A 760 12.56 42.45 -41.15
CA SER A 760 13.87 43.07 -40.84
C SER A 760 14.31 42.86 -39.39
N GLY A 761 15.57 42.56 -39.07
CA GLY A 761 16.74 42.36 -39.92
C GLY A 761 18.02 42.89 -39.26
N ARG A 762 18.76 42.05 -38.51
CA ARG A 762 20.20 42.20 -38.21
C ARG A 762 20.82 41.04 -37.40
N ARG A 763 21.93 40.51 -37.92
CA ARG A 763 23.14 40.01 -37.22
C ARG A 763 24.33 40.85 -37.77
N PRO A 764 25.63 40.64 -37.41
CA PRO A 764 26.26 39.84 -36.34
C PRO A 764 27.27 40.65 -35.48
N GLU A 765 27.96 39.98 -34.55
CA GLU A 765 29.40 40.11 -34.13
C GLU A 765 29.55 39.33 -32.80
N THR A 766 30.23 38.17 -32.66
CA THR A 766 31.65 37.73 -32.80
C THR A 766 32.57 38.01 -31.59
N TRP A 767 33.50 37.07 -31.37
CA TRP A 767 34.58 37.01 -30.34
C TRP A 767 34.14 36.59 -28.92
N GLY A 768 34.88 35.75 -28.19
CA GLY A 768 36.12 35.03 -28.53
C GLY A 768 36.55 34.05 -27.42
N GLU A 769 37.47 33.14 -27.75
CA GLU A 769 37.93 32.05 -26.86
C GLU A 769 38.71 32.54 -25.62
N ARG A 770 38.66 31.77 -24.51
CA ARG A 770 39.85 31.37 -23.73
C ARG A 770 39.55 30.35 -22.61
N SER A 771 40.43 29.38 -22.50
CA SER A 771 40.71 28.54 -21.32
C SER A 771 42.24 28.52 -21.13
N PRO A 772 42.80 27.86 -20.10
CA PRO A 772 42.40 27.76 -18.69
C PRO A 772 43.52 28.31 -17.76
N LEU A 773 43.30 28.34 -16.43
CA LEU A 773 44.40 28.49 -15.46
C LEU A 773 44.28 27.47 -14.31
N ARG A 774 45.40 26.82 -13.99
CA ARG A 774 45.58 25.95 -12.83
C ARG A 774 45.68 26.79 -11.54
N ALA A 775 45.19 26.25 -10.44
CA ALA A 775 45.71 26.51 -9.09
C ALA A 775 45.82 25.19 -8.33
N SER A 776 46.77 25.10 -7.39
CA SER A 776 47.27 23.87 -6.79
C SER A 776 46.65 23.52 -5.44
N GLU A 777 46.86 22.26 -5.04
CA GLU A 777 46.54 21.65 -3.74
C GLU A 777 46.92 22.50 -2.51
N LYS A 778 46.10 22.38 -1.45
CA LYS A 778 46.56 21.96 -0.11
C LYS A 778 45.37 21.48 0.73
N GLY A 779 45.56 20.39 1.46
CA GLY A 779 44.47 19.67 2.15
C GLY A 779 44.11 20.21 3.53
N GLY A 780 43.04 19.62 4.08
CA GLY A 780 42.61 19.77 5.46
C GLY A 780 41.41 18.86 5.72
N GLU A 781 41.56 17.91 6.65
CA GLU A 781 40.47 17.04 7.10
C GLU A 781 39.35 17.88 7.71
N LYS A 782 38.10 17.66 7.26
CA LYS A 782 36.90 18.00 8.02
C LYS A 782 35.83 16.93 7.83
N SER A 783 35.29 16.48 8.96
CA SER A 783 34.11 15.63 9.07
C SER A 783 32.87 16.27 8.44
N PRO A 784 31.88 15.48 8.01
CA PRO A 784 30.64 16.00 7.43
C PRO A 784 29.80 16.75 8.47
N PRO A 785 29.04 17.78 8.06
CA PRO A 785 28.22 18.58 8.97
C PRO A 785 26.92 17.85 9.36
N PHE A 786 26.46 18.12 10.58
CA PHE A 786 25.13 17.76 11.06
C PHE A 786 24.04 18.48 10.26
N CYS A 787 22.91 17.80 10.02
CA CYS A 787 21.67 18.44 9.61
C CYS A 787 21.08 19.27 10.78
N PRO A 788 20.44 20.43 10.54
CA PRO A 788 19.81 21.22 11.59
C PRO A 788 18.40 20.70 11.93
N ASP A 789 18.07 20.72 13.22
CA ASP A 789 16.73 20.37 13.73
C ASP A 789 15.63 21.31 13.20
N PHE A 790 14.45 20.76 12.91
CA PHE A 790 13.26 21.55 12.60
C PHE A 790 12.75 22.28 13.85
N GLY A 791 12.83 23.61 13.82
CA GLY A 791 12.41 24.49 14.92
C GLY A 791 10.89 24.62 15.03
N TRP A 792 10.33 24.20 16.17
CA TRP A 792 8.92 24.38 16.50
C TRP A 792 8.57 25.83 16.83
N GLY A 793 7.55 26.38 16.17
CA GLY A 793 7.00 27.69 16.46
C GLY A 793 6.13 27.68 17.72
N VAL A 794 6.68 28.09 18.86
CA VAL A 794 5.92 28.23 20.12
C VAL A 794 5.13 29.53 20.13
N GLY A 795 3.82 29.42 20.38
CA GLY A 795 2.89 30.56 20.42
C GLY A 795 3.15 31.51 21.59
N TRP A 796 2.95 32.80 21.35
CA TRP A 796 3.08 33.85 22.35
C TRP A 796 1.98 33.80 23.41
N VAL A 797 2.36 33.83 24.69
CA VAL A 797 1.54 34.36 25.79
C VAL A 797 2.38 35.43 26.48
N GLY A 798 1.84 36.63 26.64
CA GLY A 798 2.60 37.77 27.16
C GLY A 798 1.96 38.44 28.37
N TRP A 799 2.82 39.11 29.16
CA TRP A 799 2.50 40.06 30.23
C TRP A 799 1.84 39.42 31.49
N VAL A 800 2.06 39.86 32.74
CA VAL A 800 2.70 41.05 33.36
C VAL A 800 3.42 40.59 34.64
N GLY A 801 4.53 41.22 35.05
CA GLY A 801 5.04 41.12 36.44
C GLY A 801 6.55 41.20 36.57
#